data_AF-A0AA37SS86-F1
#
_entry.id   AF-A0AA37SS86-F1
#
_cell.length_a   1.000
_cell.length_b   1.000
_cell.length_c   1.000
_cell.angle_alpha   90.00
_cell.angle_beta   90.00
_cell.angle_gamma   90.00
#
_symmetry.space_group_name_H-M   'P 1'
#
loop_
_entity.id
_entity.type
_entity.pdbx_description
1 polymer ?
#
loop_
_entity_poly.entity_id
_entity_poly.type
_entity_poly.pdbx_seq_one_letter_code
_entity_poly.pdbx_strand_id
1 'polypeptide(L)'
;MLSGFFSVVYGQSPEIKMVEIVIENVERFEKFEVLVEVNASYDNPYDYEEVSLKAFFEKPDGTIDSIDGFYTQQLSINTTSGNVLNTGPGVFKVRYAPYYAGAHTFTMSLQDSIGSVISETYSFNCISNTAEPERGFVRMGESNYLEFDNAEQYIPIGENIAWQQNNAYHNYNEWVEALSDHGGNFLRLWHAHWGLGIEWIPGWNNHLGLKRYNQVASTYQDWLYDYCGEKGVYVMLALQHHGQVSTLVNPNWNDNPYNIKNGGPLSNTWEFFTNEEAIALTKNRLRYIVARWGYARSIMSWELFNEVEWTDNFAQNKEEIIDWHIEMANFIRGIDVYNHLITTSFAHESDVDRLWGDTSMDFTQIHYYNNSSDIHSALVAESKEQLLKYEKPVLVGEFGLGGSSSIAEDDLDGVHIHNAIWSTFLGGSMGTAMSWWWESYIHPSDLYYHFDGPAILEGEIKFSEDEMVPHESKVINAPTDLVFQPTINWGQLADTIIKVDNGLITPASPALSSFLYGSSYNTQFRSPPTFEITNTDSGIFSVTTGNDTSSMARIVVSLDDDVLIDSLAIPNSTYEITVPAGFHKVKVDNTGKDWVSIKEYFIEGQGTQGYSVALMGKEKLSGAGWVLNKGYNHNTIGEGDLPDPVESASLLIQDVENLFYTVTWYETLSGELIGSELVAAVDHSLILEVPTVYWDLAFTLSSDGQVGVDEVEIAQVNIFPNPAQIGQYVNIAVAHLPGPFDMTLFNAEGKPITNLKLAYREGRMRIPRQLSPGMYWLKISNGESASVKPLVIID
;
A
#
# COMPACT_ATOMS: atom_id res chain seq x y z
N MET A 1 -72.07 29.83 -29.69
CA MET A 1 -70.70 29.82 -30.24
C MET A 1 -69.75 30.17 -29.11
N LEU A 2 -68.99 29.18 -28.62
CA LEU A 2 -67.65 29.30 -28.03
C LEU A 2 -67.29 27.92 -27.48
N SER A 3 -66.83 27.06 -28.38
CA SER A 3 -66.13 25.82 -28.07
C SER A 3 -64.70 26.18 -27.64
N GLY A 4 -64.41 26.08 -26.35
CA GLY A 4 -63.03 26.13 -25.86
C GLY A 4 -62.34 24.80 -26.16
N PHE A 5 -61.43 24.81 -27.13
CA PHE A 5 -60.48 23.73 -27.33
C PHE A 5 -59.48 23.76 -26.16
N PHE A 6 -59.52 22.76 -25.29
CA PHE A 6 -58.36 22.40 -24.48
C PHE A 6 -57.37 21.70 -25.42
N SER A 7 -56.26 22.37 -25.76
CA SER A 7 -55.11 21.69 -26.33
C SER A 7 -54.45 20.91 -25.20
N VAL A 8 -54.67 19.60 -25.16
CA VAL A 8 -53.78 18.69 -24.44
C VAL A 8 -52.45 18.74 -25.18
N VAL A 9 -51.45 19.43 -24.61
CA VAL A 9 -50.07 19.31 -25.07
C VAL A 9 -49.62 17.92 -24.62
N TYR A 10 -49.70 16.94 -25.51
CA TYR A 10 -49.00 15.67 -25.31
C TYR A 10 -47.51 16.01 -25.31
N GLY A 11 -46.79 15.71 -24.22
CA GLY A 11 -45.34 15.76 -24.20
C GLY A 11 -44.78 14.89 -25.33
N GLN A 12 -43.75 15.37 -26.02
CA GLN A 12 -43.09 14.59 -27.08
C GLN A 12 -42.44 13.36 -26.45
N SER A 13 -42.73 12.17 -26.97
CA SER A 13 -42.06 10.93 -26.52
C SER A 13 -40.54 11.04 -26.70
N PRO A 14 -39.73 10.38 -25.84
CA PRO A 14 -38.28 10.41 -25.97
C PRO A 14 -37.84 9.85 -27.32
N GLU A 15 -36.76 10.41 -27.86
CA GLU A 15 -36.22 10.11 -29.18
C GLU A 15 -34.70 10.07 -29.13
N ILE A 16 -34.09 9.00 -29.65
CA ILE A 16 -32.65 8.95 -29.92
C ILE A 16 -32.44 9.50 -31.33
N LYS A 17 -31.91 10.73 -31.43
CA LYS A 17 -31.79 11.46 -32.71
C LYS A 17 -30.58 11.01 -33.52
N MET A 18 -29.46 10.80 -32.85
CA MET A 18 -28.20 10.46 -33.48
C MET A 18 -27.40 9.55 -32.56
N VAL A 19 -26.72 8.59 -33.19
CA VAL A 19 -25.76 7.69 -32.56
C VAL A 19 -24.49 7.75 -33.39
N GLU A 20 -23.43 8.27 -32.80
CA GLU A 20 -22.11 8.39 -33.41
C GLU A 20 -21.15 7.43 -32.72
N ILE A 21 -20.71 6.40 -33.44
CA ILE A 21 -19.66 5.49 -33.00
C ILE A 21 -18.31 6.19 -33.24
N VAL A 22 -17.54 6.43 -32.18
CA VAL A 22 -16.26 7.15 -32.30
C VAL A 22 -15.22 6.33 -33.06
N ILE A 23 -15.18 5.02 -32.81
CA ILE A 23 -14.24 4.07 -33.42
C ILE A 23 -14.97 2.75 -33.72
N GLU A 24 -14.93 2.28 -34.97
CA GLU A 24 -15.61 1.06 -35.41
C GLU A 24 -14.82 -0.24 -35.19
N ASN A 25 -13.50 -0.14 -35.02
CA ASN A 25 -12.61 -1.26 -34.72
C ASN A 25 -11.88 -0.97 -33.42
N VAL A 26 -12.20 -1.71 -32.37
CA VAL A 26 -11.66 -1.50 -31.02
C VAL A 26 -10.92 -2.75 -30.62
N GLU A 27 -9.74 -2.59 -30.03
CA GLU A 27 -9.00 -3.72 -29.50
C GLU A 27 -9.70 -4.30 -28.27
N ARG A 28 -9.52 -5.60 -28.04
CA ARG A 28 -10.04 -6.26 -26.85
C ARG A 28 -9.58 -5.51 -25.59
N PHE A 29 -10.51 -5.28 -24.66
CA PHE A 29 -10.35 -4.48 -23.43
C PHE A 29 -10.13 -2.97 -23.61
N GLU A 30 -10.04 -2.47 -24.84
CA GLU A 30 -9.86 -1.05 -25.09
C GLU A 30 -11.21 -0.31 -25.19
N LYS A 31 -11.15 1.02 -25.08
CA LYS A 31 -12.33 1.88 -25.03
C LYS A 31 -13.10 1.88 -26.36
N PHE A 32 -14.31 1.33 -26.35
CA PHE A 32 -15.38 1.66 -27.28
C PHE A 32 -16.22 2.80 -26.72
N GLU A 33 -16.43 3.87 -27.50
CA GLU A 33 -17.22 5.03 -27.08
C GLU A 33 -18.26 5.40 -28.15
N VAL A 34 -19.46 5.75 -27.68
CA VAL A 34 -20.58 6.22 -28.51
C VAL A 34 -21.07 7.56 -27.98
N LEU A 35 -21.27 8.53 -28.88
CA LEU A 35 -21.98 9.77 -28.57
C LEU A 35 -23.44 9.63 -28.99
N VAL A 36 -24.34 10.09 -28.12
CA VAL A 36 -25.78 9.95 -28.31
C VAL A 36 -26.46 11.31 -28.15
N GLU A 37 -27.07 11.79 -29.23
CA GLU A 37 -27.95 12.94 -29.20
C GLU A 37 -29.38 12.50 -28.93
N VAL A 38 -30.01 13.07 -27.92
CA VAL A 38 -31.36 12.69 -27.48
C VAL A 38 -32.33 13.88 -27.50
N ASN A 39 -33.61 13.57 -27.67
CA ASN A 39 -34.72 14.40 -27.24
C ASN A 39 -35.39 13.68 -26.07
N ALA A 40 -35.36 14.26 -24.87
CA ALA A 40 -36.05 13.70 -23.71
C ALA A 40 -36.43 14.83 -22.75
N SER A 41 -37.41 14.55 -21.88
CA SER A 41 -37.91 15.48 -20.89
C SER A 41 -37.20 15.29 -19.55
N TYR A 42 -36.24 16.15 -19.25
CA TYR A 42 -35.49 16.18 -17.97
C TYR A 42 -35.04 17.62 -17.64
N ASP A 43 -34.88 17.91 -16.34
CA ASP A 43 -34.25 19.13 -15.82
C ASP A 43 -32.80 18.88 -15.38
N ASN A 44 -32.51 17.64 -14.98
CA ASN A 44 -31.20 17.19 -14.56
C ASN A 44 -30.73 15.98 -15.37
N PRO A 45 -29.80 16.14 -16.33
CA PRO A 45 -29.36 15.04 -17.18
C PRO A 45 -28.48 14.00 -16.45
N TYR A 46 -28.12 14.26 -15.20
CA TYR A 46 -27.37 13.34 -14.35
C TYR A 46 -28.26 12.54 -13.39
N ASP A 47 -29.57 12.85 -13.34
CA ASP A 47 -30.52 12.11 -12.52
C ASP A 47 -31.11 10.94 -13.32
N TYR A 48 -30.71 9.72 -12.96
CA TYR A 48 -31.12 8.51 -13.65
C TYR A 48 -32.62 8.20 -13.49
N GLU A 49 -33.32 8.87 -12.57
CA GLU A 49 -34.78 8.78 -12.42
C GLU A 49 -35.52 9.75 -13.36
N GLU A 50 -34.89 10.84 -13.78
CA GLU A 50 -35.47 11.79 -14.75
C GLU A 50 -35.22 11.35 -16.19
N VAL A 51 -33.99 10.92 -16.48
CA VAL A 51 -33.57 10.42 -17.79
C VAL A 51 -32.51 9.34 -17.63
N SER A 52 -32.71 8.21 -18.29
CA SER A 52 -31.71 7.13 -18.34
C SER A 52 -31.50 6.67 -19.78
N LEU A 53 -30.23 6.66 -20.19
CA LEU A 53 -29.75 6.00 -21.38
C LEU A 53 -29.07 4.71 -20.93
N LYS A 54 -29.39 3.57 -21.53
CA LYS A 54 -28.77 2.28 -21.26
C LYS A 54 -28.48 1.56 -22.57
N ALA A 55 -27.30 0.97 -22.70
CA ALA A 55 -26.91 0.16 -23.84
C ALA A 55 -26.90 -1.33 -23.47
N PHE A 56 -27.34 -2.15 -24.43
CA PHE A 56 -27.34 -3.61 -24.34
C PHE A 56 -26.40 -4.15 -25.42
N PHE A 57 -25.22 -4.61 -25.01
CA PHE A 57 -24.18 -5.13 -25.88
C PHE A 57 -24.31 -6.65 -25.97
N GLU A 58 -24.70 -7.15 -27.14
CA GLU A 58 -24.67 -8.58 -27.46
C GLU A 58 -23.27 -8.97 -27.93
N LYS A 59 -22.63 -9.83 -27.15
CA LYS A 59 -21.30 -10.39 -27.40
C LYS A 59 -21.35 -11.47 -28.49
N PRO A 60 -20.21 -11.81 -29.12
CA PRO A 60 -20.10 -12.89 -30.10
C PRO A 60 -20.61 -14.26 -29.62
N ASP A 61 -20.59 -14.52 -28.31
CA ASP A 61 -21.10 -15.74 -27.69
C ASP A 61 -22.62 -15.71 -27.42
N GLY A 62 -23.30 -14.59 -27.73
CA GLY A 62 -24.73 -14.36 -27.53
C GLY A 62 -25.10 -13.88 -26.13
N THR A 63 -24.14 -13.70 -25.22
CA THR A 63 -24.41 -13.11 -23.90
C THR A 63 -24.54 -11.59 -23.99
N ILE A 64 -25.33 -10.98 -23.10
CA ILE A 64 -25.65 -9.54 -23.15
C ILE A 64 -25.12 -8.84 -21.91
N ASP A 65 -24.32 -7.79 -22.12
CA ASP A 65 -23.96 -6.84 -21.08
C ASP A 65 -24.89 -5.63 -21.11
N SER A 66 -25.29 -5.14 -19.95
CA SER A 66 -26.15 -3.96 -19.78
C SER A 66 -25.35 -2.85 -19.12
N ILE A 67 -25.12 -1.75 -19.83
CA ILE A 67 -24.29 -0.65 -19.33
C ILE A 67 -25.08 0.65 -19.36
N ASP A 68 -25.04 1.38 -18.24
CA ASP A 68 -25.63 2.71 -18.17
C ASP A 68 -24.82 3.70 -19.01
N GLY A 69 -25.51 4.55 -19.76
CA GLY A 69 -24.95 5.76 -20.34
C GLY A 69 -24.85 6.88 -19.31
N PHE A 70 -24.15 7.94 -19.65
CA PHE A 70 -23.96 9.10 -18.77
C PHE A 70 -23.96 10.41 -19.57
N TYR A 71 -24.39 11.49 -18.94
CA TYR A 71 -24.28 12.82 -19.51
C TYR A 71 -22.92 13.44 -19.22
N THR A 72 -22.35 14.17 -20.18
CA THR A 72 -21.10 14.89 -20.00
C THR A 72 -21.04 16.18 -20.82
N GLN A 73 -20.24 17.15 -20.37
CA GLN A 73 -19.87 18.29 -21.19
C GLN A 73 -18.71 17.91 -22.11
N GLN A 74 -18.74 18.35 -23.37
CA GLN A 74 -17.60 18.19 -24.27
C GLN A 74 -16.47 19.14 -23.86
N LEU A 75 -15.46 18.57 -23.22
CA LEU A 75 -14.29 19.26 -22.69
C LEU A 75 -13.01 18.60 -23.18
N SER A 76 -11.91 19.35 -23.25
CA SER A 76 -10.57 18.84 -23.60
C SER A 76 -9.49 19.47 -22.73
N ILE A 77 -8.42 18.74 -22.41
CA ILE A 77 -7.26 19.27 -21.69
C ILE A 77 -6.29 19.91 -22.70
N ASN A 78 -5.89 21.16 -22.44
CA ASN A 78 -4.75 21.77 -23.10
C ASN A 78 -3.47 21.30 -22.39
N THR A 79 -2.75 20.34 -22.98
CA THR A 79 -1.58 19.69 -22.36
C THR A 79 -0.39 20.62 -22.08
N THR A 80 -0.32 21.79 -22.74
CA THR A 80 0.74 22.77 -22.42
C THR A 80 0.44 23.52 -21.13
N SER A 81 -0.81 23.93 -20.92
CA SER A 81 -1.22 24.71 -19.74
C SER A 81 -1.78 23.85 -18.62
N GLY A 82 -2.19 22.62 -18.92
CA GLY A 82 -2.97 21.75 -18.05
C GLY A 82 -4.44 22.17 -17.89
N ASN A 83 -4.91 23.25 -18.55
CA ASN A 83 -6.27 23.75 -18.36
C ASN A 83 -7.32 22.98 -19.19
N VAL A 84 -8.52 22.82 -18.62
CA VAL A 84 -9.67 22.24 -19.33
C VAL A 84 -10.41 23.33 -20.12
N LEU A 85 -10.68 23.05 -21.40
CA LEU A 85 -11.37 23.94 -22.34
C LEU A 85 -12.71 23.33 -22.74
N ASN A 86 -13.75 24.17 -22.84
CA ASN A 86 -15.04 23.77 -23.40
C ASN A 86 -14.96 23.75 -24.93
N THR A 87 -15.25 22.58 -25.52
CA THR A 87 -15.17 22.34 -26.95
C THR A 87 -16.54 22.11 -27.61
N GLY A 88 -17.63 22.05 -26.84
CA GLY A 88 -18.95 21.79 -27.39
C GLY A 88 -20.08 21.71 -26.35
N PRO A 89 -21.33 21.46 -26.80
CA PRO A 89 -22.46 21.27 -25.90
C PRO A 89 -22.31 19.98 -25.09
N GLY A 90 -23.13 19.83 -24.05
CA GLY A 90 -23.20 18.55 -23.35
C GLY A 90 -23.99 17.51 -24.14
N VAL A 91 -23.60 16.25 -23.98
CA VAL A 91 -24.05 15.09 -24.76
C VAL A 91 -24.14 13.86 -23.86
N PHE A 92 -24.96 12.88 -24.24
CA PHE A 92 -24.90 11.56 -23.60
C PHE A 92 -23.83 10.70 -24.26
N LYS A 93 -23.16 9.87 -23.45
CA LYS A 93 -22.18 8.90 -23.90
C LYS A 93 -22.47 7.52 -23.34
N VAL A 94 -21.99 6.51 -24.04
CA VAL A 94 -21.85 5.13 -23.56
C VAL A 94 -20.41 4.71 -23.79
N ARG A 95 -19.80 4.06 -22.79
CA ARG A 95 -18.45 3.49 -22.89
C ARG A 95 -18.49 2.00 -22.60
N TYR A 96 -17.76 1.21 -23.39
CA TYR A 96 -17.66 -0.24 -23.26
C TYR A 96 -16.23 -0.71 -23.49
N ALA A 97 -15.78 -1.76 -22.80
CA ALA A 97 -14.54 -2.46 -23.07
C ALA A 97 -14.86 -3.90 -23.51
N PRO A 98 -14.76 -4.24 -24.81
CA PRO A 98 -15.21 -5.53 -25.31
C PRO A 98 -14.27 -6.67 -24.88
N TYR A 99 -14.83 -7.76 -24.35
CA TYR A 99 -14.06 -8.92 -23.87
C TYR A 99 -13.72 -9.93 -24.98
N TYR A 100 -14.63 -10.17 -25.93
CA TYR A 100 -14.44 -11.18 -26.97
C TYR A 100 -13.96 -10.53 -28.26
N ALA A 101 -13.08 -11.19 -29.02
CA ALA A 101 -12.81 -10.76 -30.40
C ALA A 101 -14.00 -11.12 -31.31
N GLY A 102 -14.31 -10.26 -32.27
CA GLY A 102 -15.37 -10.45 -33.26
C GLY A 102 -16.41 -9.33 -33.31
N ALA A 103 -17.40 -9.54 -34.17
CA ALA A 103 -18.49 -8.58 -34.35
C ALA A 103 -19.39 -8.54 -33.11
N HIS A 104 -19.55 -7.34 -32.56
CA HIS A 104 -20.50 -7.06 -31.49
C HIS A 104 -21.67 -6.28 -32.08
N THR A 105 -22.85 -6.48 -31.49
CA THR A 105 -24.01 -5.65 -31.79
C THR A 105 -24.55 -5.02 -30.52
N PHE A 106 -25.16 -3.86 -30.63
CA PHE A 106 -25.79 -3.24 -29.49
C PHE A 106 -27.06 -2.47 -29.85
N THR A 107 -27.95 -2.35 -28.87
CA THR A 107 -29.12 -1.47 -28.91
C THR A 107 -29.08 -0.56 -27.70
N MET A 108 -29.79 0.57 -27.76
CA MET A 108 -29.88 1.50 -26.65
C MET A 108 -31.34 1.77 -26.28
N SER A 109 -31.63 1.80 -24.98
CA SER A 109 -32.90 2.23 -24.42
C SER A 109 -32.73 3.61 -23.80
N LEU A 110 -33.54 4.56 -24.24
CA LEU A 110 -33.68 5.87 -23.62
C LEU A 110 -35.04 5.92 -22.92
N GLN A 111 -35.04 6.27 -21.64
CA GLN A 111 -36.25 6.40 -20.82
C GLN A 111 -36.27 7.76 -20.14
N ASP A 112 -37.44 8.40 -20.12
CA ASP A 112 -37.74 9.61 -19.36
C ASP A 112 -39.11 9.50 -18.67
N SER A 113 -39.58 10.60 -18.08
CA SER A 113 -40.90 10.67 -17.43
C SER A 113 -42.11 10.46 -18.36
N ILE A 114 -41.94 10.61 -19.68
CA ILE A 114 -43.00 10.49 -20.69
C ILE A 114 -43.10 9.06 -21.22
N GLY A 115 -41.96 8.35 -21.35
CA GLY A 115 -41.94 6.96 -21.78
C GLY A 115 -40.55 6.43 -22.05
N SER A 116 -40.45 5.44 -22.96
CA SER A 116 -39.18 4.87 -23.40
C SER A 116 -39.15 4.61 -24.90
N VAL A 117 -37.94 4.61 -25.46
CA VAL A 117 -37.66 4.28 -26.86
C VAL A 117 -36.43 3.38 -26.92
N ILE A 118 -36.44 2.42 -27.85
CA ILE A 118 -35.29 1.56 -28.15
C ILE A 118 -34.77 1.96 -29.54
N SER A 119 -33.45 2.08 -29.69
CA SER A 119 -32.80 2.38 -30.95
C SER A 119 -32.91 1.22 -31.96
N GLU A 120 -32.50 1.47 -33.20
CA GLU A 120 -32.10 0.37 -34.07
C GLU A 120 -30.83 -0.34 -33.55
N THR A 121 -30.47 -1.46 -34.17
CA THR A 121 -29.26 -2.21 -33.84
C THR A 121 -28.04 -1.61 -34.54
N TYR A 122 -26.99 -1.36 -33.78
CA TYR A 122 -25.68 -0.93 -34.26
C TYR A 122 -24.66 -2.06 -34.12
N SER A 123 -23.51 -1.91 -34.77
CA SER A 123 -22.44 -2.90 -34.72
C SER A 123 -21.06 -2.24 -34.70
N PHE A 124 -20.11 -2.91 -34.05
CA PHE A 124 -18.68 -2.61 -34.13
C PHE A 124 -17.88 -3.91 -34.10
N ASN A 125 -16.60 -3.85 -34.44
CA ASN A 125 -15.72 -5.02 -34.38
C ASN A 125 -14.74 -4.88 -33.20
N CYS A 126 -14.70 -5.92 -32.38
CA CYS A 126 -13.59 -6.12 -31.45
C CYS A 126 -12.49 -6.90 -32.17
N ILE A 127 -11.27 -6.40 -32.16
CA ILE A 127 -10.09 -7.05 -32.76
C ILE A 127 -9.13 -7.50 -31.65
N SER A 128 -8.42 -8.59 -31.87
CA SER A 128 -7.35 -8.97 -30.95
C SER A 128 -6.19 -7.97 -31.05
N ASN A 129 -5.62 -7.62 -29.90
CA ASN A 129 -4.37 -6.89 -29.82
C ASN A 129 -3.22 -7.87 -30.05
N THR A 130 -2.43 -7.65 -31.10
CA THR A 130 -1.25 -8.49 -31.40
C THR A 130 0.06 -7.90 -30.89
N ALA A 131 0.03 -6.68 -30.34
CA ALA A 131 1.21 -5.92 -29.93
C ALA A 131 1.54 -6.09 -28.44
N GLU A 132 0.54 -6.24 -27.58
CA GLU A 132 0.70 -6.40 -26.12
C GLU A 132 -0.04 -7.66 -25.62
N PRO A 133 0.39 -8.25 -24.49
CA PRO A 133 -0.38 -9.31 -23.84
C PRO A 133 -1.78 -8.77 -23.49
N GLU A 134 -2.83 -9.44 -23.94
CA GLU A 134 -4.22 -9.10 -23.64
C GLU A 134 -4.55 -9.42 -22.16
N ARG A 135 -3.93 -8.70 -21.21
CA ARG A 135 -4.06 -8.88 -19.76
C ARG A 135 -5.51 -8.78 -19.30
N GLY A 136 -6.23 -7.77 -19.78
CA GLY A 136 -7.58 -7.48 -19.32
C GLY A 136 -7.57 -6.74 -17.98
N PHE A 137 -8.56 -7.01 -17.14
CA PHE A 137 -8.73 -6.36 -15.85
C PHE A 137 -8.08 -7.19 -14.73
N VAL A 138 -7.80 -6.52 -13.61
CA VAL A 138 -7.31 -7.17 -12.38
C VAL A 138 -8.46 -7.94 -11.69
N ARG A 139 -8.12 -9.09 -11.12
CA ARG A 139 -9.00 -10.07 -10.48
C ARG A 139 -8.38 -10.59 -9.19
N MET A 140 -9.26 -11.10 -8.33
CA MET A 140 -8.88 -12.05 -7.29
C MET A 140 -8.47 -13.37 -7.95
N GLY A 141 -7.32 -13.91 -7.58
CA GLY A 141 -6.92 -15.28 -7.91
C GLY A 141 -7.45 -16.31 -6.91
N GLU A 142 -6.91 -17.53 -6.97
CA GLU A 142 -7.12 -18.56 -5.94
C GLU A 142 -6.11 -18.44 -4.78
N SER A 143 -5.14 -17.53 -4.89
CA SER A 143 -4.07 -17.26 -3.92
C SER A 143 -4.32 -15.96 -3.13
N ASN A 144 -3.35 -15.57 -2.30
CA ASN A 144 -3.35 -14.27 -1.60
C ASN A 144 -3.01 -13.08 -2.52
N TYR A 145 -2.74 -13.33 -3.81
CA TYR A 145 -2.29 -12.32 -4.77
C TYR A 145 -3.29 -12.15 -5.90
N LEU A 146 -3.17 -11.04 -6.60
CA LEU A 146 -4.05 -10.68 -7.69
C LEU A 146 -3.53 -11.25 -9.00
N GLU A 147 -4.43 -11.36 -9.96
CA GLU A 147 -4.15 -11.83 -11.32
C GLU A 147 -4.90 -10.97 -12.32
N PHE A 148 -4.44 -10.95 -13.56
CA PHE A 148 -5.17 -10.41 -14.69
C PHE A 148 -6.15 -11.45 -15.27
N ASP A 149 -7.08 -11.05 -16.13
CA ASP A 149 -8.00 -11.98 -16.83
C ASP A 149 -7.26 -13.08 -17.63
N ASN A 150 -5.99 -12.87 -17.99
CA ASN A 150 -5.12 -13.87 -18.64
C ASN A 150 -4.35 -14.78 -17.67
N ALA A 151 -4.63 -14.70 -16.35
CA ALA A 151 -3.95 -15.40 -15.24
C ALA A 151 -2.48 -15.00 -15.01
N GLU A 152 -1.98 -13.95 -15.66
CA GLU A 152 -0.71 -13.34 -15.28
C GLU A 152 -0.86 -12.70 -13.90
N GLN A 153 0.10 -12.93 -12.99
CA GLN A 153 0.04 -12.32 -11.66
C GLN A 153 0.09 -10.80 -11.74
N TYR A 154 -0.49 -10.16 -10.72
CA TYR A 154 -0.40 -8.72 -10.53
C TYR A 154 -0.10 -8.41 -9.07
N ILE A 155 1.06 -7.81 -8.83
CA ILE A 155 1.50 -7.38 -7.50
C ILE A 155 1.50 -5.86 -7.45
N PRO A 156 0.63 -5.21 -6.66
CA PRO A 156 0.63 -3.76 -6.51
C PRO A 156 1.93 -3.26 -5.87
N ILE A 157 2.66 -2.42 -6.59
CA ILE A 157 3.89 -1.75 -6.16
C ILE A 157 3.65 -0.26 -6.34
N GLY A 158 3.59 0.51 -5.24
CA GLY A 158 3.40 1.95 -5.34
C GLY A 158 3.06 2.67 -4.04
N GLU A 159 2.24 3.71 -4.16
CA GLU A 159 1.97 4.67 -3.07
C GLU A 159 0.56 5.29 -3.17
N ASN A 160 0.16 6.09 -2.18
CA ASN A 160 -1.02 6.95 -2.31
C ASN A 160 -0.69 8.14 -3.20
N ILE A 161 -1.58 8.50 -4.14
CA ILE A 161 -1.51 9.75 -4.91
C ILE A 161 -2.93 10.34 -4.92
N ALA A 162 -3.32 10.94 -3.78
CA ALA A 162 -4.74 11.12 -3.48
C ALA A 162 -5.36 12.38 -4.10
N TRP A 163 -4.59 13.47 -4.27
CA TRP A 163 -5.04 14.70 -4.92
C TRP A 163 -3.89 15.54 -5.49
N GLN A 164 -4.22 16.45 -6.41
CA GLN A 164 -3.27 17.43 -6.94
C GLN A 164 -2.98 18.56 -5.93
N GLN A 165 -1.78 19.15 -5.98
CA GLN A 165 -1.45 20.38 -5.26
C GLN A 165 -1.87 21.63 -6.03
N ASN A 166 -1.60 21.63 -7.34
CA ASN A 166 -1.78 22.77 -8.23
C ASN A 166 -2.69 22.39 -9.41
N ASN A 167 -2.12 22.13 -10.58
CA ASN A 167 -2.87 21.72 -11.76
C ASN A 167 -2.86 20.19 -11.84
N ALA A 168 -4.06 19.58 -11.91
CA ALA A 168 -4.21 18.14 -11.94
C ALA A 168 -3.43 17.47 -13.07
N TYR A 169 -3.54 17.99 -14.31
CA TYR A 169 -2.80 17.40 -15.44
C TYR A 169 -1.29 17.37 -15.18
N HIS A 170 -0.69 18.50 -14.81
CA HIS A 170 0.76 18.57 -14.59
C HIS A 170 1.22 17.70 -13.42
N ASN A 171 0.52 17.76 -12.28
CA ASN A 171 0.92 17.01 -11.11
C ASN A 171 0.81 15.49 -11.32
N TYR A 172 -0.34 15.00 -11.80
CA TYR A 172 -0.46 13.56 -12.04
C TYR A 172 0.42 13.09 -13.20
N ASN A 173 0.68 13.94 -14.22
CA ASN A 173 1.58 13.56 -15.30
C ASN A 173 3.00 13.29 -14.76
N GLU A 174 3.50 14.20 -13.92
CA GLU A 174 4.81 14.12 -13.28
C GLU A 174 4.90 12.97 -12.27
N TRP A 175 3.92 12.83 -11.37
CA TRP A 175 3.97 11.80 -10.32
C TRP A 175 3.78 10.38 -10.87
N VAL A 176 2.83 10.17 -11.79
CA VAL A 176 2.62 8.85 -12.41
C VAL A 176 3.80 8.48 -13.30
N GLU A 177 4.40 9.44 -14.01
CA GLU A 177 5.60 9.19 -14.81
C GLU A 177 6.77 8.77 -13.91
N ALA A 178 7.08 9.54 -12.87
CA ALA A 178 8.16 9.22 -11.94
C ALA A 178 7.95 7.86 -11.24
N LEU A 179 6.72 7.55 -10.84
CA LEU A 179 6.37 6.24 -10.26
C LEU A 179 6.63 5.11 -11.27
N SER A 180 6.11 5.24 -12.50
CA SER A 180 6.22 4.19 -13.52
C SER A 180 7.65 4.00 -14.04
N ASP A 181 8.45 5.06 -14.09
CA ASP A 181 9.84 5.01 -14.53
C ASP A 181 10.72 4.20 -13.56
N HIS A 182 10.25 4.01 -12.32
CA HIS A 182 10.87 3.19 -11.27
C HIS A 182 10.11 1.88 -10.99
N GLY A 183 9.31 1.41 -11.95
CA GLY A 183 8.62 0.12 -11.85
C GLY A 183 7.40 0.10 -10.93
N GLY A 184 7.02 1.24 -10.34
CA GLY A 184 5.76 1.38 -9.62
C GLY A 184 4.58 1.25 -10.58
N ASN A 185 3.60 0.44 -10.20
CA ASN A 185 2.45 0.07 -11.03
C ASN A 185 1.10 0.34 -10.34
N PHE A 186 1.09 0.96 -9.16
CA PHE A 186 -0.14 1.19 -8.39
C PHE A 186 -0.19 2.59 -7.79
N LEU A 187 -1.38 3.21 -7.82
CA LEU A 187 -1.67 4.38 -7.00
C LEU A 187 -3.07 4.31 -6.38
N ARG A 188 -3.22 5.00 -5.24
CA ARG A 188 -4.53 5.23 -4.63
C ARG A 188 -4.98 6.68 -4.76
N LEU A 189 -6.14 6.89 -5.39
CA LEU A 189 -6.73 8.20 -5.70
C LEU A 189 -7.96 8.48 -4.83
N TRP A 190 -8.12 9.69 -4.30
CA TRP A 190 -9.34 10.08 -3.59
C TRP A 190 -10.30 10.90 -4.43
N HIS A 191 -11.59 10.58 -4.35
CA HIS A 191 -12.69 11.50 -4.66
C HIS A 191 -12.89 12.55 -3.56
N ALA A 192 -11.80 13.07 -3.03
CA ALA A 192 -11.82 14.24 -2.19
C ALA A 192 -12.36 15.42 -3.00
N HIS A 193 -13.30 16.16 -2.43
CA HIS A 193 -13.86 17.32 -3.10
C HIS A 193 -12.75 18.31 -3.52
N TRP A 194 -11.64 18.41 -2.76
CA TRP A 194 -10.55 19.36 -3.08
C TRP A 194 -9.58 18.84 -4.13
N GLY A 195 -9.64 17.53 -4.40
CA GLY A 195 -8.94 16.86 -5.48
C GLY A 195 -9.84 16.72 -6.71
N LEU A 196 -10.06 15.47 -7.13
CA LEU A 196 -10.86 15.12 -8.30
C LEU A 196 -12.28 14.64 -7.98
N GLY A 197 -12.76 14.82 -6.74
CA GLY A 197 -14.14 14.54 -6.37
C GLY A 197 -15.15 15.27 -7.27
N ILE A 198 -16.29 14.62 -7.52
CA ILE A 198 -17.25 15.10 -8.53
C ILE A 198 -18.52 15.73 -7.96
N GLU A 199 -18.77 15.61 -6.65
CA GLU A 199 -20.00 16.08 -6.01
C GLU A 199 -19.69 16.81 -4.70
N TRP A 200 -20.10 18.08 -4.63
CA TRP A 200 -19.97 18.92 -3.45
C TRP A 200 -20.92 20.12 -3.54
N ILE A 201 -20.89 21.03 -2.56
CA ILE A 201 -21.77 22.20 -2.51
C ILE A 201 -21.60 23.13 -3.74
N PRO A 202 -22.69 23.72 -4.26
CA PRO A 202 -22.61 24.67 -5.35
C PRO A 202 -21.68 25.86 -5.08
N GLY A 203 -20.86 26.21 -6.08
CA GLY A 203 -20.00 27.40 -6.02
C GLY A 203 -18.60 27.16 -5.47
N TRP A 204 -18.27 25.93 -5.09
CA TRP A 204 -16.94 25.53 -4.64
C TRP A 204 -16.24 24.69 -5.71
N ASN A 205 -15.09 25.14 -6.24
CA ASN A 205 -14.30 24.44 -7.27
C ASN A 205 -15.11 23.83 -8.44
N ASN A 206 -16.07 24.58 -9.00
CA ASN A 206 -16.98 24.15 -10.09
C ASN A 206 -18.02 23.07 -9.73
N HIS A 207 -18.20 22.73 -8.45
CA HIS A 207 -19.26 21.84 -8.01
C HIS A 207 -20.64 22.50 -8.10
N LEU A 208 -21.66 21.67 -8.31
CA LEU A 208 -23.03 22.09 -8.62
C LEU A 208 -24.09 21.46 -7.70
N GLY A 209 -23.69 20.75 -6.65
CA GLY A 209 -24.59 20.08 -5.71
C GLY A 209 -24.90 18.62 -6.05
N LEU A 210 -25.85 18.07 -5.31
CA LEU A 210 -26.30 16.68 -5.45
C LEU A 210 -26.80 16.38 -6.87
N LYS A 211 -26.42 15.21 -7.39
CA LYS A 211 -26.75 14.75 -8.74
C LYS A 211 -26.34 15.76 -9.83
N ARG A 212 -25.31 16.58 -9.62
CA ARG A 212 -24.79 17.50 -10.66
C ARG A 212 -23.26 17.51 -10.62
N TYR A 213 -22.67 16.64 -11.45
CA TYR A 213 -21.26 16.26 -11.32
C TYR A 213 -20.28 17.23 -11.98
N ASN A 214 -19.15 17.47 -11.31
CA ASN A 214 -18.07 18.35 -11.74
C ASN A 214 -17.38 17.82 -13.00
N GLN A 215 -17.74 18.37 -14.16
CA GLN A 215 -17.22 17.89 -15.46
C GLN A 215 -15.75 18.20 -15.68
N VAL A 216 -15.20 19.24 -15.04
CA VAL A 216 -13.76 19.56 -15.13
C VAL A 216 -12.96 18.47 -14.40
N ALA A 217 -13.31 18.17 -13.14
CA ALA A 217 -12.68 17.07 -12.39
C ALA A 217 -12.84 15.73 -13.12
N SER A 218 -14.02 15.49 -13.68
CA SER A 218 -14.28 14.25 -14.42
C SER A 218 -13.47 14.13 -15.72
N THR A 219 -13.12 15.26 -16.37
CA THR A 219 -12.28 15.28 -17.58
C THR A 219 -10.82 14.99 -17.26
N TYR A 220 -10.31 15.46 -16.11
CA TYR A 220 -8.99 15.06 -15.64
C TYR A 220 -8.93 13.57 -15.34
N GLN A 221 -9.97 12.99 -14.73
CA GLN A 221 -10.04 11.55 -14.48
C GLN A 221 -10.12 10.73 -15.77
N ASP A 222 -10.91 11.14 -16.76
CA ASP A 222 -10.93 10.48 -18.08
C ASP A 222 -9.51 10.36 -18.66
N TRP A 223 -8.74 11.46 -18.63
CA TRP A 223 -7.34 11.46 -19.08
C TRP A 223 -6.43 10.63 -18.16
N LEU A 224 -6.58 10.75 -16.84
CA LEU A 224 -5.72 10.07 -15.89
C LEU A 224 -5.82 8.55 -16.02
N TYR A 225 -7.03 8.00 -16.18
CA TYR A 225 -7.19 6.57 -16.37
C TYR A 225 -6.61 6.07 -17.70
N ASP A 226 -6.82 6.82 -18.79
CA ASP A 226 -6.17 6.51 -20.07
C ASP A 226 -4.63 6.55 -19.92
N TYR A 227 -4.09 7.57 -19.24
CA TYR A 227 -2.64 7.74 -19.01
C TYR A 227 -2.05 6.65 -18.10
N CYS A 228 -2.73 6.30 -17.02
CA CYS A 228 -2.35 5.17 -16.16
C CYS A 228 -2.34 3.85 -16.96
N GLY A 229 -3.35 3.62 -17.82
CA GLY A 229 -3.39 2.46 -18.70
C GLY A 229 -2.23 2.40 -19.71
N GLU A 230 -1.77 3.55 -20.22
CA GLU A 230 -0.58 3.67 -21.06
C GLU A 230 0.73 3.41 -20.28
N LYS A 231 0.79 3.82 -19.02
CA LYS A 231 1.96 3.66 -18.15
C LYS A 231 2.01 2.31 -17.42
N GLY A 232 0.98 1.48 -17.54
CA GLY A 232 0.89 0.22 -16.80
C GLY A 232 0.63 0.41 -15.30
N VAL A 233 0.04 1.54 -14.92
CA VAL A 233 -0.32 1.89 -13.53
C VAL A 233 -1.80 1.64 -13.31
N TYR A 234 -2.16 1.08 -12.15
CA TYR A 234 -3.53 0.76 -11.77
C TYR A 234 -3.98 1.56 -10.54
N VAL A 235 -5.27 1.89 -10.49
CA VAL A 235 -5.83 2.85 -9.54
C VAL A 235 -6.82 2.18 -8.60
N MET A 236 -6.59 2.30 -7.30
CA MET A 236 -7.66 2.17 -6.32
C MET A 236 -8.35 3.52 -6.12
N LEU A 237 -9.66 3.60 -6.34
CA LEU A 237 -10.42 4.83 -6.22
C LEU A 237 -11.24 4.86 -4.92
N ALA A 238 -10.86 5.73 -3.98
CA ALA A 238 -11.63 6.02 -2.78
C ALA A 238 -12.82 6.92 -3.11
N LEU A 239 -14.03 6.35 -3.07
CA LEU A 239 -15.27 6.98 -3.54
C LEU A 239 -15.89 7.96 -2.53
N GLN A 240 -15.51 7.84 -1.26
CA GLN A 240 -16.03 8.60 -0.13
C GLN A 240 -14.96 8.67 0.96
N HIS A 241 -14.94 9.74 1.76
CA HIS A 241 -14.05 9.86 2.91
C HIS A 241 -14.79 10.37 4.15
N HIS A 242 -14.26 10.06 5.34
CA HIS A 242 -14.85 10.37 6.65
C HIS A 242 -15.17 11.82 6.89
N GLY A 243 -14.28 12.73 6.49
CA GLY A 243 -14.45 14.18 6.71
C GLY A 243 -15.80 14.70 6.21
N GLN A 244 -16.32 14.17 5.10
CA GLN A 244 -17.63 14.57 4.57
C GLN A 244 -18.77 14.20 5.52
N VAL A 245 -18.66 13.13 6.31
CA VAL A 245 -19.68 12.61 7.23
C VAL A 245 -19.22 12.72 8.70
N SER A 246 -18.32 13.67 8.99
CA SER A 246 -17.79 13.91 10.34
C SER A 246 -17.94 15.37 10.75
N THR A 247 -18.30 15.59 12.03
CA THR A 247 -18.26 16.91 12.68
C THR A 247 -17.06 17.07 13.61
N LEU A 248 -16.27 16.00 13.81
CA LEU A 248 -15.19 15.95 14.79
C LEU A 248 -13.80 15.82 14.14
N VAL A 249 -13.65 14.92 13.18
CA VAL A 249 -12.36 14.58 12.56
C VAL A 249 -12.34 15.04 11.12
N ASN A 250 -11.37 15.92 10.79
CA ASN A 250 -11.26 16.59 9.49
C ASN A 250 -12.62 17.11 8.97
N PRO A 251 -13.39 17.85 9.79
CA PRO A 251 -14.83 17.98 9.61
C PRO A 251 -15.20 18.80 8.38
N ASN A 252 -16.03 18.23 7.51
CA ASN A 252 -16.57 18.90 6.32
C ASN A 252 -18.10 18.87 6.27
N TRP A 253 -18.77 18.33 7.29
CA TRP A 253 -20.24 18.19 7.34
C TRP A 253 -21.02 19.50 7.13
N ASN A 254 -20.48 20.63 7.58
CA ASN A 254 -21.14 21.94 7.47
C ASN A 254 -21.39 22.37 6.02
N ASP A 255 -20.53 21.94 5.11
CA ASP A 255 -20.60 22.24 3.68
C ASP A 255 -20.97 20.99 2.85
N ASN A 256 -21.23 19.84 3.50
CA ASN A 256 -21.66 18.64 2.79
C ASN A 256 -23.04 18.89 2.15
N PRO A 257 -23.23 18.63 0.85
CA PRO A 257 -24.51 18.84 0.17
C PRO A 257 -25.65 17.92 0.65
N TYR A 258 -25.36 16.83 1.37
CA TYR A 258 -26.37 15.97 2.02
C TYR A 258 -26.98 16.62 3.28
N ASN A 259 -26.30 17.60 3.87
CA ASN A 259 -26.78 18.32 5.05
C ASN A 259 -28.01 19.19 4.69
N ILE A 260 -29.06 19.13 5.51
CA ILE A 260 -30.31 19.89 5.33
C ILE A 260 -30.09 21.41 5.29
N LYS A 261 -29.05 21.91 5.94
CA LYS A 261 -28.65 23.32 5.85
C LYS A 261 -28.28 23.73 4.42
N ASN A 262 -27.77 22.78 3.63
CA ASN A 262 -27.33 22.97 2.25
C ASN A 262 -28.35 22.46 1.22
N GLY A 263 -29.55 22.07 1.68
CA GLY A 263 -30.64 21.59 0.84
C GLY A 263 -30.70 20.06 0.66
N GLY A 264 -29.83 19.30 1.34
CA GLY A 264 -29.89 17.83 1.35
C GLY A 264 -30.91 17.26 2.35
N PRO A 265 -31.04 15.93 2.43
CA PRO A 265 -32.09 15.31 3.25
C PRO A 265 -31.73 15.14 4.74
N LEU A 266 -30.47 15.35 5.13
CA LEU A 266 -29.95 14.87 6.41
C LEU A 266 -29.87 15.95 7.49
N SER A 267 -30.42 15.66 8.66
CA SER A 267 -30.25 16.50 9.85
C SER A 267 -28.99 16.15 10.62
N ASN A 268 -28.55 14.88 10.56
CA ASN A 268 -27.38 14.36 11.26
C ASN A 268 -26.47 13.56 10.32
N THR A 269 -25.18 13.46 10.67
CA THR A 269 -24.15 12.74 9.90
C THR A 269 -24.45 11.24 9.75
N TRP A 270 -24.78 10.55 10.84
CA TRP A 270 -25.05 9.10 10.84
C TRP A 270 -26.30 8.68 10.03
N GLU A 271 -27.17 9.63 9.67
CA GLU A 271 -28.31 9.36 8.79
C GLU A 271 -27.87 9.07 7.34
N PHE A 272 -26.62 9.40 6.96
CA PHE A 272 -26.06 9.09 5.64
C PHE A 272 -26.13 7.59 5.31
N PHE A 273 -25.99 6.75 6.33
CA PHE A 273 -25.94 5.29 6.17
C PHE A 273 -27.32 4.62 6.15
N THR A 274 -28.39 5.32 6.57
CA THR A 274 -29.71 4.70 6.80
C THR A 274 -30.86 5.43 6.10
N ASN A 275 -30.71 6.71 5.77
CA ASN A 275 -31.75 7.48 5.11
C ASN A 275 -31.90 7.04 3.65
N GLU A 276 -33.11 6.63 3.26
CA GLU A 276 -33.40 6.11 1.92
C GLU A 276 -33.07 7.11 0.79
N GLU A 277 -33.29 8.41 1.01
CA GLU A 277 -32.97 9.45 0.03
C GLU A 277 -31.45 9.63 -0.12
N ALA A 278 -30.70 9.63 0.99
CA ALA A 278 -29.24 9.67 0.93
C ALA A 278 -28.65 8.43 0.25
N ILE A 279 -29.17 7.25 0.54
CA ILE A 279 -28.78 6.00 -0.14
C ILE A 279 -29.07 6.09 -1.65
N ALA A 280 -30.25 6.59 -2.05
CA ALA A 280 -30.59 6.77 -3.47
C ALA A 280 -29.68 7.79 -4.16
N LEU A 281 -29.34 8.89 -3.51
CA LEU A 281 -28.38 9.89 -3.99
C LEU A 281 -26.99 9.28 -4.21
N THR A 282 -26.50 8.52 -3.23
CA THR A 282 -25.23 7.81 -3.34
C THR A 282 -25.25 6.82 -4.50
N LYS A 283 -26.29 6.00 -4.63
CA LYS A 283 -26.45 5.07 -5.76
C LYS A 283 -26.46 5.80 -7.10
N ASN A 284 -27.12 6.96 -7.22
CA ASN A 284 -27.09 7.76 -8.44
C ASN A 284 -25.65 8.20 -8.81
N ARG A 285 -24.86 8.61 -7.81
CA ARG A 285 -23.43 8.95 -8.01
C ARG A 285 -22.62 7.74 -8.42
N LEU A 286 -22.77 6.60 -7.75
CA LEU A 286 -22.08 5.36 -8.11
C LEU A 286 -22.43 4.90 -9.53
N ARG A 287 -23.68 5.01 -9.96
CA ARG A 287 -24.08 4.75 -11.36
C ARG A 287 -23.32 5.62 -12.34
N TYR A 288 -23.21 6.92 -12.07
CA TYR A 288 -22.47 7.83 -12.93
C TYR A 288 -20.98 7.47 -13.03
N ILE A 289 -20.36 7.14 -11.89
CA ILE A 289 -18.95 6.74 -11.79
C ILE A 289 -18.71 5.47 -12.62
N VAL A 290 -19.50 4.42 -12.40
CA VAL A 290 -19.37 3.14 -13.14
C VAL A 290 -19.70 3.31 -14.62
N ALA A 291 -20.76 4.07 -14.97
CA ALA A 291 -21.11 4.35 -16.37
C ALA A 291 -19.99 5.08 -17.13
N ARG A 292 -19.29 6.00 -16.46
CA ARG A 292 -18.24 6.82 -17.08
C ARG A 292 -16.89 6.13 -17.11
N TRP A 293 -16.52 5.39 -16.06
CA TRP A 293 -15.16 4.89 -15.87
C TRP A 293 -15.05 3.39 -15.68
N GLY A 294 -16.16 2.65 -15.53
CA GLY A 294 -16.11 1.20 -15.39
C GLY A 294 -15.44 0.48 -16.57
N TYR A 295 -15.39 1.07 -17.76
CA TYR A 295 -14.64 0.47 -18.88
C TYR A 295 -13.11 0.44 -18.66
N ALA A 296 -12.57 1.29 -17.76
CA ALA A 296 -11.15 1.56 -17.67
C ALA A 296 -10.42 0.44 -16.93
N ARG A 297 -9.68 -0.39 -17.67
CA ARG A 297 -8.83 -1.47 -17.12
C ARG A 297 -7.76 -1.00 -16.14
N SER A 298 -7.39 0.28 -16.18
CA SER A 298 -6.46 0.89 -15.23
C SER A 298 -7.10 1.16 -13.87
N ILE A 299 -8.41 0.97 -13.69
CA ILE A 299 -9.01 0.95 -12.35
C ILE A 299 -8.85 -0.46 -11.83
N MET A 300 -8.17 -0.62 -10.69
CA MET A 300 -8.03 -1.89 -10.00
C MET A 300 -9.25 -2.16 -9.13
N SER A 301 -9.64 -1.17 -8.33
CA SER A 301 -10.65 -1.35 -7.29
C SER A 301 -11.44 -0.07 -6.97
N TRP A 302 -12.67 -0.30 -6.51
CA TRP A 302 -13.52 0.67 -5.84
C TRP A 302 -13.34 0.54 -4.33
N GLU A 303 -12.82 1.58 -3.68
CA GLU A 303 -12.84 1.67 -2.23
C GLU A 303 -14.06 2.50 -1.80
N LEU A 304 -14.99 1.88 -1.07
CA LEU A 304 -16.26 2.49 -0.73
C LEU A 304 -16.13 3.69 0.18
N PHE A 305 -15.17 3.65 1.11
CA PHE A 305 -15.01 4.66 2.15
C PHE A 305 -13.57 4.66 2.67
N ASN A 306 -12.99 5.85 2.83
CA ASN A 306 -11.76 6.02 3.59
C ASN A 306 -12.03 6.22 5.09
N GLU A 307 -11.47 5.35 5.93
CA GLU A 307 -11.47 5.43 7.41
C GLU A 307 -12.85 5.74 8.02
N VAL A 308 -13.83 4.89 7.72
CA VAL A 308 -15.24 5.18 8.05
C VAL A 308 -15.52 5.30 9.56
N GLU A 309 -14.65 4.77 10.42
CA GLU A 309 -14.83 4.90 11.88
C GLU A 309 -14.69 6.33 12.40
N TRP A 310 -14.07 7.24 11.63
CA TRP A 310 -13.98 8.64 12.00
C TRP A 310 -15.26 9.45 11.73
N THR A 311 -16.32 8.78 11.27
CA THR A 311 -17.66 9.37 11.20
C THR A 311 -18.32 9.46 12.59
N ASP A 312 -19.23 10.42 12.77
CA ASP A 312 -19.82 10.65 14.09
C ASP A 312 -20.66 9.44 14.56
N ASN A 313 -20.60 9.14 15.85
CA ASN A 313 -21.35 8.05 16.49
C ASN A 313 -21.12 6.67 15.83
N PHE A 314 -19.93 6.42 15.26
CA PHE A 314 -19.60 5.15 14.61
C PHE A 314 -19.93 3.94 15.51
N ALA A 315 -19.44 3.92 16.75
CA ALA A 315 -19.65 2.80 17.67
C ALA A 315 -21.14 2.48 17.93
N GLN A 316 -22.03 3.48 17.86
CA GLN A 316 -23.48 3.29 18.05
C GLN A 316 -24.21 2.86 16.78
N ASN A 317 -23.65 3.14 15.60
CA ASN A 317 -24.27 2.88 14.29
C ASN A 317 -23.46 1.88 13.45
N LYS A 318 -22.56 1.12 14.10
CA LYS A 318 -21.59 0.24 13.42
C LYS A 318 -22.29 -0.76 12.50
N GLU A 319 -23.36 -1.39 12.96
CA GLU A 319 -24.09 -2.40 12.18
C GLU A 319 -24.76 -1.79 10.95
N GLU A 320 -25.36 -0.60 11.09
CA GLU A 320 -25.97 0.14 10.00
C GLU A 320 -24.93 0.60 8.96
N ILE A 321 -23.74 0.97 9.41
CA ILE A 321 -22.61 1.31 8.54
C ILE A 321 -22.16 0.06 7.76
N ILE A 322 -22.07 -1.10 8.41
CA ILE A 322 -21.74 -2.36 7.72
C ILE A 322 -22.83 -2.73 6.71
N ASP A 323 -24.12 -2.61 7.07
CA ASP A 323 -25.25 -2.85 6.16
C ASP A 323 -25.14 -1.95 4.92
N TRP A 324 -24.81 -0.66 5.11
CA TRP A 324 -24.62 0.28 4.01
C TRP A 324 -23.48 -0.13 3.07
N HIS A 325 -22.34 -0.59 3.60
CA HIS A 325 -21.22 -1.05 2.76
C HIS A 325 -21.61 -2.25 1.90
N ILE A 326 -22.26 -3.25 2.50
CA ILE A 326 -22.74 -4.43 1.79
C ILE A 326 -23.77 -4.03 0.73
N GLU A 327 -24.66 -3.08 1.02
CA GLU A 327 -25.63 -2.59 0.05
C GLU A 327 -24.97 -1.86 -1.13
N MET A 328 -23.99 -0.99 -0.87
CA MET A 328 -23.27 -0.26 -1.93
C MET A 328 -22.40 -1.18 -2.79
N ALA A 329 -21.70 -2.14 -2.17
CA ALA A 329 -20.92 -3.14 -2.89
C ALA A 329 -21.80 -3.98 -3.81
N ASN A 330 -22.91 -4.53 -3.29
CA ASN A 330 -23.86 -5.30 -4.09
C ASN A 330 -24.52 -4.47 -5.20
N PHE A 331 -24.75 -3.18 -4.95
CA PHE A 331 -25.24 -2.27 -5.97
C PHE A 331 -24.23 -2.08 -7.10
N ILE A 332 -22.95 -1.85 -6.79
CA ILE A 332 -21.86 -1.75 -7.79
C ILE A 332 -21.76 -3.05 -8.58
N ARG A 333 -21.74 -4.21 -7.92
CA ARG A 333 -21.75 -5.54 -8.58
C ARG A 333 -22.90 -5.70 -9.59
N GLY A 334 -24.05 -5.08 -9.32
CA GLY A 334 -25.21 -5.13 -10.21
C GLY A 334 -25.10 -4.27 -11.47
N ILE A 335 -24.17 -3.31 -11.52
CA ILE A 335 -24.03 -2.34 -12.62
C ILE A 335 -22.65 -2.36 -13.29
N ASP A 336 -21.61 -2.85 -12.60
CA ASP A 336 -20.24 -2.97 -13.10
C ASP A 336 -20.03 -4.34 -13.74
N VAL A 337 -20.27 -4.42 -15.05
CA VAL A 337 -20.16 -5.68 -15.82
C VAL A 337 -18.73 -6.24 -15.88
N TYR A 338 -17.73 -5.44 -15.49
CA TYR A 338 -16.32 -5.83 -15.50
C TYR A 338 -15.86 -6.38 -14.16
N ASN A 339 -16.69 -6.33 -13.12
CA ASN A 339 -16.41 -6.84 -11.78
C ASN A 339 -15.07 -6.34 -11.21
N HIS A 340 -14.85 -5.02 -11.20
CA HIS A 340 -13.69 -4.44 -10.49
C HIS A 340 -13.67 -4.87 -9.03
N LEU A 341 -12.48 -4.88 -8.42
CA LEU A 341 -12.37 -5.24 -7.01
C LEU A 341 -13.08 -4.20 -6.12
N ILE A 342 -13.59 -4.61 -4.96
CA ILE A 342 -14.28 -3.73 -4.00
C ILE A 342 -13.67 -3.91 -2.61
N THR A 343 -13.37 -2.80 -1.95
CA THR A 343 -12.88 -2.78 -0.56
C THR A 343 -13.42 -1.55 0.20
N THR A 344 -12.98 -1.36 1.43
CA THR A 344 -13.15 -0.14 2.24
C THR A 344 -11.92 0.04 3.14
N SER A 345 -11.85 1.03 4.02
CA SER A 345 -10.77 1.12 5.00
C SER A 345 -11.23 1.61 6.37
N PHE A 346 -10.39 1.29 7.35
CA PHE A 346 -10.46 1.71 8.75
C PHE A 346 -9.07 2.19 9.16
N ALA A 347 -9.01 3.26 9.96
CA ALA A 347 -7.80 3.72 10.62
C ALA A 347 -7.28 2.70 11.66
N HIS A 348 -8.13 2.28 12.60
CA HIS A 348 -7.75 1.43 13.74
C HIS A 348 -8.85 0.45 14.20
N GLU A 349 -10.05 0.47 13.60
CA GLU A 349 -11.15 -0.37 14.06
C GLU A 349 -10.94 -1.86 13.72
N SER A 350 -10.89 -2.70 14.76
CA SER A 350 -10.66 -4.14 14.63
C SER A 350 -11.93 -5.00 14.76
N ASP A 351 -13.02 -4.46 15.31
CA ASP A 351 -14.29 -5.18 15.53
C ASP A 351 -15.25 -4.94 14.35
N VAL A 352 -14.84 -5.40 13.16
CA VAL A 352 -15.57 -5.30 11.89
C VAL A 352 -15.60 -6.63 11.12
N ASP A 353 -15.54 -7.74 11.87
CA ASP A 353 -15.46 -9.11 11.32
C ASP A 353 -16.59 -9.44 10.36
N ARG A 354 -17.78 -8.89 10.60
CA ARG A 354 -18.94 -9.08 9.74
C ARG A 354 -18.72 -8.50 8.34
N LEU A 355 -18.02 -7.37 8.24
CA LEU A 355 -17.75 -6.73 6.95
C LEU A 355 -16.61 -7.43 6.23
N TRP A 356 -15.49 -7.65 6.92
CA TRP A 356 -14.33 -8.32 6.32
C TRP A 356 -14.59 -9.78 5.96
N GLY A 357 -15.46 -10.47 6.69
CA GLY A 357 -15.92 -11.82 6.34
C GLY A 357 -16.98 -11.88 5.23
N ASP A 358 -17.57 -10.76 4.81
CA ASP A 358 -18.63 -10.75 3.78
C ASP A 358 -18.04 -10.87 2.37
N THR A 359 -18.67 -11.65 1.49
CA THR A 359 -18.18 -11.88 0.12
C THR A 359 -18.23 -10.65 -0.78
N SER A 360 -18.89 -9.56 -0.36
CA SER A 360 -18.95 -8.31 -1.10
C SER A 360 -17.67 -7.47 -1.02
N MET A 361 -16.81 -7.72 -0.03
CA MET A 361 -15.45 -7.14 0.08
C MET A 361 -14.42 -8.15 -0.43
N ASP A 362 -13.60 -7.78 -1.40
CA ASP A 362 -12.65 -8.71 -2.03
C ASP A 362 -11.35 -8.87 -1.24
N PHE A 363 -10.85 -7.78 -0.64
CA PHE A 363 -9.61 -7.76 0.13
C PHE A 363 -9.72 -6.82 1.32
N THR A 364 -8.93 -7.06 2.37
CA THR A 364 -8.90 -6.19 3.56
C THR A 364 -7.78 -5.16 3.47
N GLN A 365 -7.92 -4.07 4.24
CA GLN A 365 -6.94 -2.98 4.27
C GLN A 365 -6.41 -2.72 5.69
N ILE A 366 -5.14 -2.31 5.74
CA ILE A 366 -4.45 -1.85 6.95
C ILE A 366 -4.00 -0.40 6.75
N HIS A 367 -4.30 0.47 7.72
CA HIS A 367 -3.79 1.82 7.82
C HIS A 367 -2.90 1.96 9.06
N TYR A 368 -1.63 2.34 8.89
CA TYR A 368 -0.66 2.34 9.99
C TYR A 368 0.10 3.66 10.14
N TYR A 369 -0.13 4.38 11.25
CA TYR A 369 0.45 5.70 11.50
C TYR A 369 1.14 5.81 12.86
N ASN A 370 2.10 4.92 13.14
CA ASN A 370 2.91 4.99 14.35
C ASN A 370 4.39 5.19 14.00
N ASN A 371 5.05 6.12 14.69
CA ASN A 371 6.49 6.28 14.60
C ASN A 371 7.18 5.13 15.36
N SER A 372 7.70 4.15 14.63
CA SER A 372 8.38 2.98 15.20
C SER A 372 9.56 2.56 14.33
N SER A 373 10.73 2.32 14.95
CA SER A 373 11.88 1.71 14.28
C SER A 373 11.59 0.30 13.75
N ASP A 374 10.55 -0.35 14.26
CA ASP A 374 10.14 -1.72 13.92
C ASP A 374 8.85 -1.76 13.08
N ILE A 375 8.58 -0.71 12.29
CA ILE A 375 7.38 -0.63 11.44
C ILE A 375 7.20 -1.87 10.56
N HIS A 376 8.29 -2.39 9.99
CA HIS A 376 8.31 -3.60 9.18
C HIS A 376 7.69 -4.80 9.91
N SER A 377 8.03 -5.00 11.18
CA SER A 377 7.53 -6.11 11.99
C SER A 377 6.04 -5.97 12.30
N ALA A 378 5.59 -4.74 12.57
CA ALA A 378 4.18 -4.46 12.85
C ALA A 378 3.30 -4.70 11.62
N LEU A 379 3.69 -4.19 10.45
CA LEU A 379 2.94 -4.36 9.20
C LEU A 379 2.82 -5.83 8.79
N VAL A 380 3.90 -6.60 8.94
CA VAL A 380 3.90 -8.05 8.67
C VAL A 380 2.98 -8.78 9.64
N ALA A 381 3.05 -8.47 10.94
CA ALA A 381 2.21 -9.11 11.94
C ALA A 381 0.72 -8.87 11.68
N GLU A 382 0.34 -7.62 11.41
CA GLU A 382 -1.05 -7.25 11.13
C GLU A 382 -1.55 -7.86 9.80
N SER A 383 -0.70 -7.88 8.77
CA SER A 383 -1.03 -8.54 7.50
C SER A 383 -1.27 -10.04 7.68
N LYS A 384 -0.40 -10.74 8.42
CA LYS A 384 -0.58 -12.16 8.74
C LYS A 384 -1.85 -12.42 9.54
N GLU A 385 -2.18 -11.56 10.51
CA GLU A 385 -3.42 -11.68 11.28
C GLU A 385 -4.65 -11.59 10.38
N GLN A 386 -4.71 -10.58 9.52
CA GLN A 386 -5.80 -10.36 8.56
C GLN A 386 -5.94 -11.53 7.57
N LEU A 387 -4.84 -12.00 6.99
CA LEU A 387 -4.80 -13.16 6.08
C LEU A 387 -5.37 -14.41 6.76
N LEU A 388 -4.89 -14.72 7.97
CA LEU A 388 -5.31 -15.91 8.71
C LEU A 388 -6.78 -15.82 9.18
N LYS A 389 -7.26 -14.61 9.48
CA LYS A 389 -8.59 -14.40 10.03
C LYS A 389 -9.68 -14.40 8.97
N TYR A 390 -9.41 -13.79 7.81
CA TYR A 390 -10.43 -13.58 6.77
C TYR A 390 -10.21 -14.41 5.51
N GLU A 391 -9.05 -15.06 5.34
CA GLU A 391 -8.70 -15.85 4.15
C GLU A 391 -8.87 -15.05 2.85
N LYS A 392 -8.46 -13.78 2.89
CA LYS A 392 -8.52 -12.83 1.77
C LYS A 392 -7.19 -12.10 1.63
N PRO A 393 -6.82 -11.66 0.41
CA PRO A 393 -5.71 -10.76 0.20
C PRO A 393 -5.78 -9.54 1.14
N VAL A 394 -4.61 -9.04 1.51
CA VAL A 394 -4.45 -7.92 2.43
C VAL A 394 -3.55 -6.88 1.80
N LEU A 395 -3.97 -5.62 1.83
CA LEU A 395 -3.16 -4.48 1.40
C LEU A 395 -2.91 -3.54 2.57
N VAL A 396 -1.66 -3.12 2.76
CA VAL A 396 -1.37 -1.96 3.60
C VAL A 396 -1.66 -0.71 2.76
N GLY A 397 -2.91 -0.24 2.83
CA GLY A 397 -3.46 0.82 1.98
C GLY A 397 -2.99 2.22 2.35
N GLU A 398 -2.56 2.41 3.60
CA GLU A 398 -1.89 3.63 4.05
C GLU A 398 -0.84 3.30 5.11
N PHE A 399 0.30 3.98 5.04
CA PHE A 399 1.20 4.05 6.18
C PHE A 399 2.00 5.35 6.23
N GLY A 400 2.52 5.67 7.41
CA GLY A 400 3.51 6.72 7.62
C GLY A 400 4.04 6.72 9.07
N LEU A 401 5.09 7.50 9.35
CA LEU A 401 5.67 7.64 10.70
C LEU A 401 4.81 8.48 11.67
N GLY A 402 3.51 8.58 11.42
CA GLY A 402 2.56 9.41 12.16
C GLY A 402 1.64 10.21 11.25
N GLY A 403 0.64 10.87 11.84
CA GLY A 403 -0.35 11.69 11.11
C GLY A 403 0.17 13.03 10.56
N SER A 404 1.48 13.21 10.43
CA SER A 404 2.14 14.39 9.88
C SER A 404 3.34 13.99 9.03
N SER A 405 3.52 14.63 7.88
CA SER A 405 4.69 14.44 7.01
C SER A 405 5.99 14.85 7.68
N SER A 406 5.95 15.74 8.68
CA SER A 406 7.15 16.31 9.31
C SER A 406 8.14 15.29 9.87
N ILE A 407 7.67 14.13 10.32
CA ILE A 407 8.56 13.06 10.81
C ILE A 407 9.17 12.30 9.64
N ALA A 408 8.39 12.08 8.57
CA ALA A 408 8.88 11.46 7.36
C ALA A 408 9.92 12.35 6.66
N GLU A 409 9.74 13.67 6.67
CA GLU A 409 10.68 14.67 6.12
C GLU A 409 12.08 14.64 6.77
N ASP A 410 12.21 14.10 8.00
CA ASP A 410 13.51 13.93 8.67
C ASP A 410 14.24 12.64 8.20
N ASP A 411 13.54 11.70 7.55
CA ASP A 411 14.11 10.48 6.95
C ASP A 411 14.49 10.74 5.48
N LEU A 412 15.55 11.52 5.26
CA LEU A 412 15.89 12.07 3.94
C LEU A 412 16.08 11.03 2.81
N ASP A 413 16.36 9.77 3.16
CA ASP A 413 16.67 8.70 2.22
C ASP A 413 15.61 7.59 2.19
N GLY A 414 14.44 7.79 2.83
CA GLY A 414 13.32 6.84 2.65
C GLY A 414 13.45 5.53 3.41
N VAL A 415 14.28 5.42 4.46
CA VAL A 415 14.56 4.15 5.15
C VAL A 415 13.29 3.48 5.67
N HIS A 416 12.35 4.23 6.25
CA HIS A 416 11.08 3.64 6.71
C HIS A 416 10.19 3.17 5.55
N ILE A 417 10.23 3.86 4.40
CA ILE A 417 9.49 3.45 3.20
C ILE A 417 10.08 2.14 2.70
N HIS A 418 11.41 2.09 2.55
CA HIS A 418 12.11 0.91 2.10
C HIS A 418 11.79 -0.32 2.96
N ASN A 419 11.90 -0.17 4.28
CA ASN A 419 11.60 -1.24 5.22
C ASN A 419 10.13 -1.67 5.17
N ALA A 420 9.19 -0.73 5.02
CA ALA A 420 7.77 -1.05 4.87
C ALA A 420 7.51 -1.81 3.56
N ILE A 421 8.01 -1.32 2.43
CA ILE A 421 7.88 -1.92 1.09
C ILE A 421 8.35 -3.38 1.11
N TRP A 422 9.60 -3.63 1.52
CA TRP A 422 10.17 -4.97 1.49
C TRP A 422 9.52 -5.93 2.47
N SER A 423 9.15 -5.43 3.65
CA SER A 423 8.48 -6.24 4.66
C SER A 423 7.11 -6.72 4.22
N THR A 424 6.28 -5.89 3.58
CA THR A 424 4.94 -6.32 3.14
C THR A 424 5.00 -7.13 1.85
N PHE A 425 5.87 -6.73 0.91
CA PHE A 425 6.09 -7.42 -0.37
C PHE A 425 6.46 -8.90 -0.19
N LEU A 426 7.26 -9.22 0.84
CA LEU A 426 7.70 -10.59 1.16
C LEU A 426 7.13 -11.10 2.50
N GLY A 427 6.18 -10.38 3.09
CA GLY A 427 5.56 -10.69 4.38
C GLY A 427 4.16 -11.30 4.30
N GLY A 428 3.57 -11.32 3.10
CA GLY A 428 2.26 -11.93 2.82
C GLY A 428 1.19 -10.98 2.32
N SER A 429 1.41 -9.67 2.38
CA SER A 429 0.51 -8.70 1.77
C SER A 429 0.48 -8.93 0.26
N MET A 430 -0.63 -8.57 -0.39
CA MET A 430 -0.78 -8.78 -1.84
C MET A 430 0.15 -7.89 -2.69
N GLY A 431 0.84 -6.94 -2.06
CA GLY A 431 1.74 -5.95 -2.67
C GLY A 431 2.57 -5.18 -1.64
N THR A 432 3.16 -4.06 -2.06
CA THR A 432 3.93 -3.16 -1.18
C THR A 432 3.02 -2.37 -0.22
N ALA A 433 3.61 -1.79 0.82
CA ALA A 433 2.91 -0.83 1.66
C ALA A 433 2.76 0.50 0.91
N MET A 434 1.57 1.11 0.98
CA MET A 434 1.26 2.33 0.25
C MET A 434 1.51 3.55 1.13
N SER A 435 2.62 4.26 0.90
CA SER A 435 2.95 5.45 1.70
C SER A 435 1.92 6.54 1.50
N TRP A 436 1.58 7.27 2.56
CA TRP A 436 0.63 8.38 2.48
C TRP A 436 1.23 9.70 1.99
N TRP A 437 2.55 9.89 2.13
CA TRP A 437 3.18 11.21 1.96
C TRP A 437 3.81 11.40 0.57
N TRP A 438 3.04 11.31 -0.51
CA TRP A 438 3.58 11.42 -1.87
C TRP A 438 4.06 12.84 -2.20
N GLU A 439 3.22 13.85 -1.96
CA GLU A 439 3.49 15.22 -2.41
C GLU A 439 4.35 16.04 -1.45
N SER A 440 4.49 15.54 -0.21
CA SER A 440 5.23 16.20 0.87
C SER A 440 6.57 15.53 1.16
N TYR A 441 6.76 14.27 0.76
CA TYR A 441 7.95 13.51 1.12
C TYR A 441 8.56 12.73 -0.06
N ILE A 442 7.83 11.78 -0.67
CA ILE A 442 8.40 10.91 -1.74
C ILE A 442 8.81 11.73 -2.96
N HIS A 443 7.90 12.51 -3.51
CA HIS A 443 8.16 13.28 -4.72
C HIS A 443 9.18 14.41 -4.51
N PRO A 444 9.08 15.26 -3.45
CA PRO A 444 10.08 16.32 -3.22
C PRO A 444 11.49 15.80 -2.91
N SER A 445 11.62 14.59 -2.36
CA SER A 445 12.89 14.00 -1.95
C SER A 445 13.47 13.01 -2.98
N ASP A 446 12.77 12.80 -4.10
CA ASP A 446 13.17 11.92 -5.20
C ASP A 446 13.37 10.46 -4.74
N LEU A 447 12.39 9.92 -4.02
CA LEU A 447 12.46 8.59 -3.37
C LEU A 447 11.87 7.44 -4.21
N TYR A 448 11.55 7.67 -5.49
CA TYR A 448 10.94 6.67 -6.35
C TYR A 448 11.82 5.44 -6.59
N TYR A 449 13.15 5.56 -6.46
CA TYR A 449 14.09 4.45 -6.63
C TYR A 449 13.86 3.27 -5.67
N HIS A 450 13.09 3.44 -4.58
CA HIS A 450 12.73 2.32 -3.71
C HIS A 450 11.79 1.30 -4.36
N PHE A 451 11.16 1.64 -5.49
CA PHE A 451 10.29 0.72 -6.24
C PHE A 451 11.07 -0.16 -7.25
N ASP A 452 12.31 0.21 -7.60
CA ASP A 452 13.12 -0.50 -8.61
C ASP A 452 13.36 -1.97 -8.23
N GLY A 453 13.86 -2.21 -7.02
CA GLY A 453 14.17 -3.55 -6.52
C GLY A 453 12.96 -4.48 -6.45
N PRO A 454 11.83 -4.10 -5.81
CA PRO A 454 10.60 -4.88 -5.80
C PRO A 454 10.08 -5.17 -7.22
N ALA A 455 10.13 -4.20 -8.13
CA ALA A 455 9.65 -4.38 -9.51
C ALA A 455 10.48 -5.40 -10.29
N ILE A 456 11.79 -5.45 -10.06
CA ILE A 456 12.66 -6.48 -10.65
C ILE A 456 12.36 -7.85 -10.04
N LEU A 457 12.27 -7.92 -8.70
CA LEU A 457 12.11 -9.19 -8.01
C LEU A 457 10.72 -9.80 -8.20
N GLU A 458 9.70 -8.99 -8.48
CA GLU A 458 8.36 -9.45 -8.83
C GLU A 458 8.37 -10.43 -10.01
N GLY A 459 9.19 -10.16 -11.03
CA GLY A 459 9.35 -11.06 -12.19
C GLY A 459 10.09 -12.36 -11.90
N GLU A 460 10.80 -12.45 -10.78
CA GLU A 460 11.56 -13.64 -10.36
C GLU A 460 10.76 -14.54 -9.39
N ILE A 461 9.63 -14.04 -8.86
CA ILE A 461 8.81 -14.72 -7.88
C ILE A 461 7.43 -15.03 -8.47
N LYS A 462 7.07 -16.31 -8.45
CA LYS A 462 5.76 -16.80 -8.88
C LYS A 462 4.74 -16.73 -7.74
N PHE A 463 4.39 -15.53 -7.31
CA PHE A 463 3.50 -15.29 -6.17
C PHE A 463 2.16 -16.03 -6.29
N SER A 464 1.45 -15.83 -7.41
CA SER A 464 0.12 -16.42 -7.63
C SER A 464 0.20 -17.90 -8.01
N GLU A 465 1.07 -18.26 -8.96
CA GLU A 465 1.19 -19.63 -9.49
C GLU A 465 1.61 -20.64 -8.40
N ASP A 466 2.56 -20.26 -7.52
CA ASP A 466 3.03 -21.14 -6.45
C ASP A 466 2.19 -21.00 -5.17
N GLU A 467 1.14 -20.17 -5.18
CA GLU A 467 0.28 -19.84 -4.04
C GLU A 467 1.12 -19.46 -2.79
N MET A 468 2.01 -18.47 -2.93
CA MET A 468 2.97 -18.10 -1.89
C MET A 468 2.29 -17.69 -0.58
N VAL A 469 2.69 -18.30 0.54
CA VAL A 469 2.14 -17.98 1.87
C VAL A 469 3.24 -17.59 2.86
N PRO A 470 2.94 -16.72 3.84
CA PRO A 470 3.85 -16.42 4.92
C PRO A 470 4.38 -17.67 5.61
N HIS A 471 5.70 -17.73 5.75
CA HIS A 471 6.40 -18.87 6.31
C HIS A 471 7.35 -18.43 7.42
N GLU A 472 7.53 -19.29 8.42
CA GLU A 472 8.38 -18.98 9.56
C GLU A 472 9.86 -18.99 9.16
N SER A 473 10.54 -17.89 9.47
CA SER A 473 11.97 -17.72 9.24
C SER A 473 12.62 -16.97 10.39
N LYS A 474 13.91 -17.22 10.62
CA LYS A 474 14.65 -16.59 11.71
C LYS A 474 16.13 -16.42 11.38
N VAL A 475 16.65 -15.21 11.59
CA VAL A 475 18.10 -14.97 11.58
C VAL A 475 18.72 -15.49 12.88
N ILE A 476 19.67 -16.42 12.75
CA ILE A 476 20.45 -17.03 13.82
C ILE A 476 21.94 -16.70 13.67
N ASN A 477 22.75 -17.03 14.69
CA ASN A 477 24.20 -16.76 14.73
C ASN A 477 24.63 -15.28 14.67
N ALA A 478 23.68 -14.35 14.88
CA ALA A 478 23.94 -12.92 15.01
C ALA A 478 23.35 -12.35 16.30
N PRO A 479 23.81 -12.80 17.50
CA PRO A 479 23.22 -12.39 18.77
C PRO A 479 23.45 -10.90 19.06
N THR A 480 22.46 -10.27 19.67
CA THR A 480 22.57 -8.90 20.22
C THR A 480 21.68 -8.78 21.45
N ASP A 481 21.73 -7.64 22.11
CA ASP A 481 20.79 -7.32 23.17
C ASP A 481 19.41 -6.97 22.60
N LEU A 482 18.36 -7.35 23.32
CA LEU A 482 16.99 -7.04 22.96
C LEU A 482 16.52 -5.78 23.71
N VAL A 483 16.05 -4.78 22.97
CA VAL A 483 15.50 -3.55 23.51
C VAL A 483 14.06 -3.40 23.05
N PHE A 484 13.15 -3.17 24.00
CA PHE A 484 11.77 -2.79 23.72
C PHE A 484 11.56 -1.32 24.05
N GLN A 485 11.24 -0.52 23.04
CA GLN A 485 10.72 0.83 23.23
C GLN A 485 9.19 0.75 23.31
N PRO A 486 8.54 1.34 24.33
CA PRO A 486 7.08 1.39 24.39
C PRO A 486 6.50 2.16 23.20
N THR A 487 5.41 1.65 22.64
CA THR A 487 4.74 2.18 21.44
C THR A 487 3.37 2.77 21.74
N ILE A 488 2.74 2.35 22.82
CA ILE A 488 1.40 2.80 23.25
C ILE A 488 1.52 4.04 24.15
N ASN A 489 0.67 5.04 23.90
CA ASN A 489 0.65 6.31 24.62
C ASN A 489 -0.42 6.34 25.73
N TRP A 490 -0.63 7.52 26.32
CA TRP A 490 -1.50 7.70 27.47
C TRP A 490 -2.95 7.24 27.23
N GLY A 491 -3.49 6.45 28.16
CA GLY A 491 -4.92 6.11 28.23
C GLY A 491 -5.32 4.88 27.44
N GLN A 492 -4.38 3.98 27.17
CA GLN A 492 -4.59 2.76 26.39
C GLN A 492 -4.11 1.53 27.18
N LEU A 493 -4.67 0.36 26.86
CA LEU A 493 -4.24 -0.92 27.45
C LEU A 493 -3.10 -1.50 26.61
N ALA A 494 -2.04 -1.95 27.29
CA ALA A 494 -0.89 -2.59 26.67
C ALA A 494 -0.95 -4.12 26.78
N ASP A 495 -0.12 -4.78 25.97
CA ASP A 495 0.16 -6.19 26.10
C ASP A 495 0.77 -6.51 27.46
N THR A 496 0.30 -7.60 28.07
CA THR A 496 0.69 -7.99 29.43
C THR A 496 1.61 -9.20 29.49
N ILE A 497 1.74 -9.94 28.38
CA ILE A 497 2.61 -11.11 28.26
C ILE A 497 3.43 -10.97 26.99
N ILE A 498 4.75 -10.94 27.14
CA ILE A 498 5.73 -10.84 26.06
C ILE A 498 6.64 -12.05 26.21
N LYS A 499 6.63 -12.96 25.24
CA LYS A 499 7.52 -14.13 25.22
C LYS A 499 8.77 -13.79 24.43
N VAL A 500 9.92 -14.16 24.97
CA VAL A 500 11.24 -13.93 24.37
C VAL A 500 11.99 -15.26 24.34
N ASP A 501 12.29 -15.74 23.15
CA ASP A 501 12.99 -16.99 22.90
C ASP A 501 14.09 -16.80 21.85
N ASN A 502 15.30 -16.48 22.30
CA ASN A 502 16.49 -16.29 21.46
C ASN A 502 16.23 -15.40 20.24
N GLY A 503 15.65 -14.22 20.44
CA GLY A 503 15.33 -13.25 19.38
C GLY A 503 13.95 -13.42 18.72
N LEU A 504 13.21 -14.49 19.04
CA LEU A 504 11.79 -14.61 18.68
C LEU A 504 10.94 -13.94 19.77
N ILE A 505 10.02 -13.07 19.35
CA ILE A 505 9.17 -12.29 20.26
C ILE A 505 7.71 -12.64 19.97
N THR A 506 6.90 -12.87 21.00
CA THR A 506 5.45 -13.11 20.85
C THR A 506 4.66 -12.27 21.87
N PRO A 507 3.71 -11.43 21.42
CA PRO A 507 3.40 -11.10 20.01
C PRO A 507 4.60 -10.44 19.30
N ALA A 508 4.65 -10.51 17.96
CA ALA A 508 5.83 -10.09 17.19
C ALA A 508 6.15 -8.59 17.35
N SER A 509 5.14 -7.75 17.53
CA SER A 509 5.26 -6.33 17.83
C SER A 509 4.46 -6.01 19.11
N PRO A 510 5.00 -6.33 20.31
CA PRO A 510 4.26 -6.16 21.55
C PRO A 510 3.97 -4.68 21.80
N ALA A 511 2.70 -4.39 22.03
CA ALA A 511 2.21 -3.04 22.24
C ALA A 511 2.42 -2.64 23.70
N LEU A 512 3.64 -2.20 24.03
CA LEU A 512 4.03 -1.80 25.39
C LEU A 512 3.64 -0.34 25.65
N SER A 513 3.10 -0.06 26.84
CA SER A 513 2.71 1.29 27.24
C SER A 513 3.91 2.13 27.69
N SER A 514 3.98 3.36 27.20
CA SER A 514 4.90 4.40 27.65
C SER A 514 4.63 4.83 29.10
N PHE A 515 3.55 4.34 29.72
CA PHE A 515 3.16 4.62 31.09
C PHE A 515 2.77 3.34 31.85
N LEU A 516 3.42 3.09 32.99
CA LEU A 516 2.93 2.11 33.98
C LEU A 516 1.96 2.80 34.94
N TYR A 517 0.69 2.45 34.86
CA TYR A 517 -0.37 2.99 35.72
C TYR A 517 -0.40 2.33 37.11
N GLY A 518 -0.60 3.17 38.12
CA GLY A 518 -0.62 2.76 39.52
C GLY A 518 -1.94 2.12 39.95
N SER A 519 -2.01 1.78 41.24
CA SER A 519 -3.10 1.03 41.85
C SER A 519 -4.26 1.89 42.37
N SER A 520 -4.16 3.23 42.32
CA SER A 520 -5.18 4.14 42.87
C SER A 520 -5.84 5.04 41.84
N TYR A 521 -5.12 5.45 40.80
CA TYR A 521 -5.59 6.32 39.73
C TYR A 521 -5.25 5.72 38.37
N ASN A 522 -6.06 6.04 37.36
CA ASN A 522 -5.90 5.53 35.99
C ASN A 522 -5.89 3.99 35.90
N THR A 523 -6.52 3.31 36.88
CA THR A 523 -6.50 1.85 37.03
C THR A 523 -7.16 1.13 35.86
N GLN A 524 -8.07 1.80 35.14
CA GLN A 524 -8.70 1.27 33.95
C GLN A 524 -7.71 1.01 32.79
N PHE A 525 -6.52 1.60 32.84
CA PHE A 525 -5.46 1.43 31.83
C PHE A 525 -4.28 0.58 32.33
N ARG A 526 -4.37 0.07 33.57
CA ARG A 526 -3.27 -0.65 34.21
C ARG A 526 -3.03 -2.03 33.57
N SER A 527 -1.89 -2.15 32.90
CA SER A 527 -1.47 -3.32 32.11
C SER A 527 0.03 -3.62 32.34
N PRO A 528 0.42 -4.11 33.54
CA PRO A 528 1.82 -4.35 33.86
C PRO A 528 2.39 -5.52 33.01
N PRO A 529 3.49 -5.31 32.25
CA PRO A 529 4.03 -6.34 31.39
C PRO A 529 4.75 -7.45 32.17
N THR A 530 4.63 -8.66 31.66
CA THR A 530 5.38 -9.84 32.09
C THR A 530 6.15 -10.40 30.91
N PHE A 531 7.46 -10.47 31.03
CA PHE A 531 8.38 -11.05 30.05
C PHE A 531 8.64 -12.52 30.42
N GLU A 532 8.26 -13.44 29.53
CA GLU A 532 8.60 -14.85 29.63
C GLU A 532 9.89 -15.10 28.84
N ILE A 533 11.02 -15.24 29.53
CA ILE A 533 12.36 -15.24 28.94
C ILE A 533 12.96 -16.63 29.08
N THR A 534 13.52 -17.17 27.99
CA THR A 534 14.31 -18.42 28.02
C THR A 534 15.78 -18.14 27.74
N ASN A 535 16.59 -18.14 28.79
CA ASN A 535 18.01 -17.82 28.72
C ASN A 535 18.88 -19.09 28.62
N THR A 536 19.84 -19.12 27.68
CA THR A 536 20.87 -20.18 27.66
C THR A 536 21.89 -19.99 28.79
N ASP A 537 22.26 -18.75 29.06
CA ASP A 537 23.18 -18.33 30.12
C ASP A 537 22.53 -17.23 30.97
N SER A 538 23.03 -17.02 32.19
CA SER A 538 22.55 -15.91 33.02
C SER A 538 22.76 -14.57 32.30
N GLY A 539 21.74 -13.71 32.28
CA GLY A 539 21.80 -12.40 31.64
C GLY A 539 21.12 -11.31 32.47
N ILE A 540 21.16 -10.08 31.96
CA ILE A 540 20.57 -8.90 32.59
C ILE A 540 19.18 -8.61 32.01
N PHE A 541 18.22 -8.30 32.89
CA PHE A 541 16.99 -7.61 32.54
C PHE A 541 16.98 -6.23 33.18
N SER A 542 16.61 -5.19 32.44
CA SER A 542 16.37 -3.88 33.03
C SER A 542 15.15 -3.15 32.47
N VAL A 543 14.61 -2.24 33.27
CA VAL A 543 13.62 -1.25 32.85
C VAL A 543 14.14 0.14 33.15
N THR A 544 14.08 1.04 32.17
CA THR A 544 14.46 2.44 32.31
C THR A 544 13.21 3.31 32.32
N THR A 545 13.05 4.11 33.36
CA THR A 545 11.96 5.11 33.45
C THR A 545 12.22 6.29 32.53
N GLY A 546 11.15 6.88 32.00
CA GLY A 546 11.18 8.11 31.22
C GLY A 546 11.39 9.36 32.07
N ASN A 547 11.17 10.51 31.45
CA ASN A 547 11.43 11.83 32.04
C ASN A 547 10.41 12.27 33.11
N ASP A 548 9.22 11.64 33.14
CA ASP A 548 8.11 12.08 33.98
C ASP A 548 7.53 10.97 34.87
N THR A 549 7.06 11.37 36.05
CA THR A 549 6.37 10.48 37.00
C THR A 549 5.37 11.25 37.86
N SER A 550 4.28 10.59 38.23
CA SER A 550 3.37 11.10 39.27
C SER A 550 3.98 11.01 40.67
N SER A 551 3.41 11.75 41.63
CA SER A 551 3.81 11.65 43.03
C SER A 551 3.47 10.27 43.61
N MET A 552 4.48 9.58 44.15
CA MET A 552 4.36 8.24 44.76
C MET A 552 4.17 7.07 43.79
N ALA A 553 4.58 7.21 42.52
CA ALA A 553 4.77 6.04 41.66
C ALA A 553 5.91 5.15 42.18
N ARG A 554 5.84 3.86 41.89
CA ARG A 554 6.85 2.87 42.27
C ARG A 554 7.26 2.04 41.06
N ILE A 555 8.48 1.53 41.08
CA ILE A 555 8.92 0.46 40.18
C ILE A 555 9.09 -0.79 41.03
N VAL A 556 8.31 -1.82 40.68
CA VAL A 556 8.41 -3.17 41.23
C VAL A 556 8.82 -4.12 40.12
N VAL A 557 9.94 -4.81 40.32
CA VAL A 557 10.40 -5.86 39.39
C VAL A 557 10.42 -7.19 40.15
N SER A 558 9.68 -8.16 39.63
CA SER A 558 9.59 -9.51 40.18
C SER A 558 10.18 -10.53 39.20
N LEU A 559 10.86 -11.54 39.73
CA LEU A 559 11.35 -12.71 39.00
C LEU A 559 10.67 -13.95 39.58
N ASP A 560 9.89 -14.68 38.77
CA ASP A 560 9.12 -15.86 39.19
C ASP A 560 8.30 -15.62 40.48
N ASP A 561 7.56 -14.51 40.49
CA ASP A 561 6.76 -13.98 41.61
C ASP A 561 7.56 -13.44 42.82
N ASP A 562 8.88 -13.65 42.89
CA ASP A 562 9.74 -13.06 43.92
C ASP A 562 10.09 -11.61 43.60
N VAL A 563 9.72 -10.68 44.49
CA VAL A 563 10.01 -9.24 44.32
C VAL A 563 11.49 -8.96 44.61
N LEU A 564 12.24 -8.53 43.59
CA LEU A 564 13.65 -8.19 43.70
C LEU A 564 13.89 -6.69 43.84
N ILE A 565 13.05 -5.88 43.19
CA ILE A 565 13.07 -4.41 43.27
C ILE A 565 11.71 -3.93 43.74
N ASP A 566 11.68 -3.04 44.73
CA ASP A 566 10.49 -2.30 45.13
C ASP A 566 10.89 -0.93 45.70
N SER A 567 10.83 0.10 44.87
CA SER A 567 11.29 1.44 45.23
C SER A 567 10.43 2.54 44.62
N LEU A 568 10.63 3.78 45.08
CA LEU A 568 10.00 4.93 44.41
C LEU A 568 10.57 5.06 43.00
N ALA A 569 9.70 5.36 42.04
CA ALA A 569 10.11 5.61 40.67
C ALA A 569 10.86 6.95 40.59
N ILE A 570 12.07 6.92 40.05
CA ILE A 570 12.90 8.10 39.80
C ILE A 570 12.92 8.31 38.28
N PRO A 571 12.71 9.53 37.77
CA PRO A 571 12.83 9.81 36.34
C PRO A 571 14.21 9.48 35.77
N ASN A 572 14.27 9.03 34.52
CA ASN A 572 15.50 8.70 33.78
C ASN A 572 16.45 7.77 34.56
N SER A 573 15.90 6.74 35.19
CA SER A 573 16.64 5.79 36.02
C SER A 573 16.41 4.35 35.58
N THR A 574 17.47 3.56 35.56
CA THR A 574 17.46 2.14 35.18
C THR A 574 17.40 1.25 36.40
N TYR A 575 16.52 0.25 36.37
CA TYR A 575 16.30 -0.75 37.41
C TYR A 575 16.64 -2.13 36.85
N GLU A 576 17.64 -2.78 37.43
CA GLU A 576 18.29 -3.96 36.85
C GLU A 576 18.19 -5.18 37.78
N ILE A 577 17.91 -6.35 37.19
CA ILE A 577 18.00 -7.65 37.85
C ILE A 577 18.80 -8.63 36.99
N THR A 578 19.39 -9.63 37.65
CA THR A 578 19.96 -10.79 36.96
C THR A 578 18.88 -11.86 36.75
N VAL A 579 18.74 -12.33 35.51
CA VAL A 579 17.85 -13.44 35.12
C VAL A 579 18.72 -14.68 34.90
N PRO A 580 18.58 -15.74 35.71
CA PRO A 580 19.36 -16.96 35.54
C PRO A 580 19.11 -17.67 34.20
N ALA A 581 19.93 -18.67 33.89
CA ALA A 581 19.70 -19.56 32.77
C ALA A 581 18.44 -20.43 33.01
N GLY A 582 17.66 -20.65 31.96
CA GLY A 582 16.38 -21.34 31.99
C GLY A 582 15.20 -20.43 31.65
N PHE A 583 13.99 -20.97 31.79
CA PHE A 583 12.75 -20.23 31.61
C PHE A 583 12.39 -19.47 32.88
N HIS A 584 12.14 -18.17 32.75
CA HIS A 584 11.78 -17.28 33.85
C HIS A 584 10.71 -16.28 33.46
N LYS A 585 9.93 -15.80 34.45
CA LYS A 585 8.96 -14.72 34.27
C LYS A 585 9.43 -13.47 34.99
N VAL A 586 9.70 -12.40 34.23
CA VAL A 586 10.03 -11.09 34.78
C VAL A 586 8.83 -10.16 34.65
N LYS A 587 8.27 -9.72 35.77
CA LYS A 587 7.13 -8.79 35.79
C LYS A 587 7.58 -7.41 36.21
N VAL A 588 7.18 -6.39 35.46
CA VAL A 588 7.39 -4.98 35.83
C VAL A 588 6.05 -4.33 36.16
N ASP A 589 5.94 -3.75 37.35
CA ASP A 589 4.69 -3.21 37.86
C ASP A 589 4.90 -1.85 38.55
N ASN A 590 3.87 -1.02 38.51
CA ASN A 590 3.75 0.17 39.34
C ASN A 590 2.69 -0.08 40.42
N THR A 591 3.14 -0.43 41.62
CA THR A 591 2.27 -0.61 42.80
C THR A 591 1.97 0.71 43.51
N GLY A 592 2.56 1.82 43.05
CA GLY A 592 2.31 3.18 43.51
C GLY A 592 0.91 3.69 43.17
N LYS A 593 0.65 4.98 43.41
CA LYS A 593 -0.72 5.51 43.33
C LYS A 593 -1.20 5.79 41.91
N ASP A 594 -0.37 6.47 41.14
CA ASP A 594 -0.70 6.99 39.82
C ASP A 594 0.38 6.50 38.84
N TRP A 595 0.80 7.21 37.81
CA TRP A 595 1.66 6.68 36.74
C TRP A 595 3.16 6.98 36.86
N VAL A 596 3.99 6.23 36.13
CA VAL A 596 5.38 6.56 35.78
C VAL A 596 5.60 6.32 34.29
N SER A 597 6.33 7.21 33.60
CA SER A 597 6.71 7.00 32.21
C SER A 597 7.82 5.96 32.08
N ILE A 598 7.79 5.15 31.03
CA ILE A 598 8.82 4.16 30.71
C ILE A 598 9.49 4.57 29.41
N LYS A 599 10.83 4.54 29.43
CA LYS A 599 11.65 4.76 28.24
C LYS A 599 11.83 3.44 27.50
N GLU A 600 12.28 2.39 28.16
CA GLU A 600 12.62 1.12 27.51
C GLU A 600 12.68 -0.05 28.48
N TYR A 601 12.61 -1.26 27.93
CA TYR A 601 12.99 -2.51 28.59
C TYR A 601 14.17 -3.13 27.83
N PHE A 602 15.12 -3.73 28.56
CA PHE A 602 16.33 -4.31 28.00
C PHE A 602 16.51 -5.74 28.49
N ILE A 603 16.91 -6.65 27.59
CA ILE A 603 17.20 -8.05 27.88
C ILE A 603 18.49 -8.45 27.17
N GLU A 604 19.53 -8.74 27.95
CA GLU A 604 20.87 -9.06 27.45
C GLU A 604 20.90 -10.35 26.63
N GLY A 605 21.54 -10.31 25.46
CA GLY A 605 21.80 -11.48 24.62
C GLY A 605 20.59 -12.23 24.09
N GLN A 606 19.38 -11.69 24.26
CA GLN A 606 18.12 -12.30 23.83
C GLN A 606 17.61 -11.75 22.49
N GLY A 607 18.37 -10.88 21.82
CA GLY A 607 18.05 -10.32 20.51
C GLY A 607 18.82 -11.01 19.37
N THR A 608 18.44 -10.65 18.15
CA THR A 608 19.20 -10.97 16.92
C THR A 608 19.38 -9.67 16.14
N GLN A 609 20.58 -9.45 15.57
CA GLN A 609 20.89 -8.26 14.77
C GLN A 609 20.07 -8.22 13.47
N GLY A 610 19.60 -9.39 13.01
CA GLY A 610 18.80 -9.50 11.79
C GLY A 610 17.31 -9.68 12.06
N TYR A 611 16.48 -9.16 11.17
CA TYR A 611 15.07 -9.51 11.02
C TYR A 611 14.90 -10.31 9.72
N SER A 612 13.92 -11.20 9.65
CA SER A 612 13.60 -11.90 8.40
C SER A 612 12.11 -12.11 8.21
N VAL A 613 11.70 -12.09 6.94
CA VAL A 613 10.43 -12.64 6.47
C VAL A 613 10.69 -13.64 5.35
N ALA A 614 9.82 -14.63 5.24
CA ALA A 614 9.86 -15.58 4.14
C ALA A 614 8.43 -15.90 3.70
N LEU A 615 8.32 -16.15 2.41
CA LEU A 615 7.21 -16.80 1.74
C LEU A 615 7.67 -18.17 1.26
N MET A 616 6.79 -19.15 1.34
CA MET A 616 6.98 -20.45 0.71
C MET A 616 5.78 -20.76 -0.16
N GLY A 617 6.04 -21.33 -1.34
CA GLY A 617 4.98 -21.87 -2.19
C GLY A 617 4.25 -23.00 -1.45
N LYS A 618 2.99 -23.22 -1.78
CA LYS A 618 2.14 -24.23 -1.13
C LYS A 618 2.71 -25.65 -1.20
N GLU A 619 3.34 -25.98 -2.32
CA GLU A 619 4.04 -27.27 -2.53
C GLU A 619 5.48 -27.27 -1.98
N LYS A 620 5.92 -26.15 -1.38
CA LYS A 620 7.25 -25.95 -0.78
C LYS A 620 8.42 -26.17 -1.74
N LEU A 621 8.19 -26.06 -3.04
CA LEU A 621 9.20 -26.22 -4.09
C LEU A 621 9.96 -24.92 -4.39
N SER A 622 9.37 -23.78 -4.03
CA SER A 622 9.90 -22.45 -4.22
C SER A 622 9.60 -21.57 -3.00
N GLY A 623 10.30 -20.46 -2.89
CA GLY A 623 10.08 -19.47 -1.84
C GLY A 623 10.82 -18.18 -2.14
N ALA A 624 10.57 -17.17 -1.33
CA ALA A 624 11.28 -15.91 -1.37
C ALA A 624 11.31 -15.28 0.01
N GLY A 625 12.20 -14.32 0.25
CA GLY A 625 12.23 -13.66 1.54
C GLY A 625 13.20 -12.51 1.62
N TRP A 626 13.23 -11.88 2.77
CA TRP A 626 13.98 -10.67 3.04
C TRP A 626 14.67 -10.79 4.38
N VAL A 627 15.92 -10.31 4.45
CA VAL A 627 16.72 -10.24 5.65
C VAL A 627 17.17 -8.80 5.86
N LEU A 628 16.80 -8.21 6.99
CA LEU A 628 17.09 -6.82 7.35
C LEU A 628 18.11 -6.79 8.49
N ASN A 629 19.12 -5.92 8.41
CA ASN A 629 19.86 -5.46 9.58
C ASN A 629 18.95 -4.56 10.42
N LYS A 630 18.54 -4.97 11.62
CA LYS A 630 17.60 -4.20 12.45
C LYS A 630 18.12 -2.80 12.83
N GLY A 631 19.43 -2.62 12.82
CA GLY A 631 20.04 -1.31 13.02
C GLY A 631 19.81 -0.35 11.84
N TYR A 632 19.41 -0.85 10.67
CA TYR A 632 19.02 -0.04 9.52
C TYR A 632 17.55 0.37 9.63
N ASN A 633 17.30 1.43 10.38
CA ASN A 633 15.99 2.04 10.55
C ASN A 633 16.12 3.58 10.58
N HIS A 634 15.01 4.29 10.34
CA HIS A 634 15.02 5.74 10.20
C HIS A 634 15.47 6.49 11.46
N ASN A 635 15.26 5.92 12.65
CA ASN A 635 15.73 6.54 13.90
C ASN A 635 17.27 6.49 13.99
N THR A 636 17.86 5.30 13.79
CA THR A 636 19.33 5.13 13.85
C THR A 636 20.03 5.98 12.80
N ILE A 637 19.54 5.96 11.56
CA ILE A 637 20.13 6.76 10.48
C ILE A 637 19.93 8.27 10.72
N GLY A 638 18.76 8.68 11.20
CA GLY A 638 18.49 10.09 11.54
C GLY A 638 19.38 10.66 12.65
N GLU A 639 19.90 9.82 13.54
CA GLU A 639 20.88 10.22 14.56
C GLU A 639 22.31 10.39 14.00
N GLY A 640 22.53 10.03 12.73
CA GLY A 640 23.84 10.04 12.07
C GLY A 640 24.71 8.83 12.41
N ASP A 641 24.12 7.80 13.02
CA ASP A 641 24.77 6.55 13.36
C ASP A 641 24.56 5.54 12.23
N LEU A 642 25.62 4.77 11.93
CA LEU A 642 25.55 3.66 10.98
C LEU A 642 25.61 2.35 11.74
N PRO A 643 24.66 1.43 11.52
CA PRO A 643 24.69 0.16 12.21
C PRO A 643 25.90 -0.67 11.78
N ASP A 644 26.45 -1.44 12.71
CA ASP A 644 27.46 -2.44 12.37
C ASP A 644 26.84 -3.47 11.40
N PRO A 645 27.60 -3.95 10.39
CA PRO A 645 27.12 -4.98 9.48
C PRO A 645 26.83 -6.28 10.22
N VAL A 646 25.77 -6.98 9.81
CA VAL A 646 25.49 -8.33 10.31
C VAL A 646 26.41 -9.31 9.58
N GLU A 647 27.35 -9.90 10.31
CA GLU A 647 28.33 -10.86 9.78
C GLU A 647 28.09 -12.27 10.34
N SER A 648 28.42 -13.29 9.55
CA SER A 648 28.34 -14.71 9.95
C SER A 648 26.94 -15.17 10.42
N ALA A 649 25.90 -14.46 9.98
CA ALA A 649 24.52 -14.84 10.25
C ALA A 649 24.10 -16.03 9.37
N SER A 650 23.15 -16.82 9.88
CA SER A 650 22.47 -17.83 9.09
C SER A 650 20.96 -17.58 9.13
N LEU A 651 20.24 -17.91 8.07
CA LEU A 651 18.79 -17.87 8.02
C LEU A 651 18.25 -19.29 8.20
N LEU A 652 17.47 -19.50 9.24
CA LEU A 652 16.74 -20.74 9.48
C LEU A 652 15.32 -20.62 8.94
N ILE A 653 14.95 -21.51 8.03
CA ILE A 653 13.59 -21.70 7.53
C ILE A 653 13.16 -23.12 7.89
N GLN A 654 12.10 -23.25 8.69
CA GLN A 654 11.61 -24.54 9.17
C GLN A 654 10.45 -25.06 8.32
N ASP A 655 10.00 -26.29 8.54
CA ASP A 655 8.86 -26.88 7.83
C ASP A 655 9.00 -26.84 6.29
N VAL A 656 10.20 -27.09 5.78
CA VAL A 656 10.48 -27.24 4.34
C VAL A 656 10.53 -28.71 3.94
N GLU A 657 10.45 -28.99 2.64
CA GLU A 657 10.70 -30.34 2.14
C GLU A 657 12.20 -30.66 2.17
N ASN A 658 12.56 -31.94 2.40
CA ASN A 658 13.97 -32.37 2.43
C ASN A 658 14.52 -32.50 0.99
N LEU A 659 14.70 -31.36 0.34
CA LEU A 659 15.18 -31.21 -1.03
C LEU A 659 16.49 -30.41 -1.08
N PHE A 660 17.07 -30.33 -2.27
CA PHE A 660 18.05 -29.30 -2.56
C PHE A 660 17.31 -28.06 -3.09
N TYR A 661 17.66 -26.90 -2.56
CA TYR A 661 17.17 -25.61 -3.00
C TYR A 661 18.35 -24.80 -3.54
N THR A 662 18.19 -24.22 -4.71
CA THR A 662 19.04 -23.10 -5.13
C THR A 662 18.52 -21.86 -4.42
N VAL A 663 19.34 -21.28 -3.55
CA VAL A 663 19.11 -19.95 -3.00
C VAL A 663 19.81 -18.93 -3.89
N THR A 664 19.13 -17.85 -4.19
CA THR A 664 19.66 -16.72 -4.94
C THR A 664 19.46 -15.45 -4.15
N TRP A 665 20.53 -14.69 -3.90
CA TRP A 665 20.53 -13.46 -3.12
C TRP A 665 20.55 -12.23 -4.02
N TYR A 666 19.78 -11.21 -3.64
CA TYR A 666 19.60 -9.96 -4.38
C TYR A 666 19.83 -8.75 -3.50
N GLU A 667 20.36 -7.69 -4.10
CA GLU A 667 20.45 -6.35 -3.50
C GLU A 667 19.12 -5.61 -3.69
N THR A 668 18.60 -5.03 -2.62
CA THR A 668 17.19 -4.61 -2.49
C THR A 668 16.89 -3.23 -3.08
N LEU A 669 17.89 -2.40 -3.39
CA LEU A 669 17.63 -1.13 -4.09
C LEU A 669 17.57 -1.33 -5.60
N SER A 670 18.45 -2.16 -6.15
CA SER A 670 18.62 -2.32 -7.59
C SER A 670 18.10 -3.63 -8.17
N GLY A 671 17.71 -4.59 -7.32
CA GLY A 671 17.33 -5.94 -7.75
C GLY A 671 18.48 -6.77 -8.33
N GLU A 672 19.73 -6.32 -8.20
CA GLU A 672 20.86 -7.05 -8.80
C GLU A 672 21.23 -8.31 -8.03
N LEU A 673 21.62 -9.33 -8.79
CA LEU A 673 22.13 -10.60 -8.28
C LEU A 673 23.45 -10.43 -7.52
N ILE A 674 23.45 -10.84 -6.25
CA ILE A 674 24.66 -10.95 -5.42
C ILE A 674 25.33 -12.29 -5.64
N GLY A 675 24.55 -13.36 -5.68
CA GLY A 675 25.05 -14.71 -5.94
C GLY A 675 24.01 -15.79 -5.65
N SER A 676 24.32 -17.02 -6.05
CA SER A 676 23.47 -18.19 -5.81
C SER A 676 24.30 -19.35 -5.28
N GLU A 677 23.67 -20.20 -4.47
CA GLU A 677 24.27 -21.43 -3.98
C GLU A 677 23.22 -22.54 -3.84
N LEU A 678 23.67 -23.80 -3.83
CA LEU A 678 22.82 -24.96 -3.63
C LEU A 678 22.89 -25.42 -2.18
N VAL A 679 21.75 -25.41 -1.48
CA VAL A 679 21.66 -25.79 -0.07
C VAL A 679 20.70 -26.96 0.09
N ALA A 680 21.10 -27.94 0.91
CA ALA A 680 20.24 -29.08 1.24
C ALA A 680 19.41 -28.78 2.50
N ALA A 681 18.10 -28.99 2.42
CA ALA A 681 17.26 -29.07 3.60
C ALA A 681 17.48 -30.42 4.31
N VAL A 682 17.64 -30.38 5.63
CA VAL A 682 17.86 -31.54 6.49
C VAL A 682 16.88 -31.47 7.66
N ASP A 683 16.22 -32.58 7.97
CA ASP A 683 15.23 -32.67 9.05
C ASP A 683 14.14 -31.57 8.95
N HIS A 684 13.67 -31.31 7.73
CA HIS A 684 12.68 -30.27 7.40
C HIS A 684 13.13 -28.86 7.77
N SER A 685 14.43 -28.62 7.82
CA SER A 685 15.03 -27.32 8.11
C SER A 685 16.03 -26.95 7.02
N LEU A 686 15.91 -25.74 6.51
CA LEU A 686 16.86 -25.12 5.59
C LEU A 686 17.65 -24.06 6.37
N ILE A 687 18.98 -24.19 6.37
CA ILE A 687 19.88 -23.21 6.97
C ILE A 687 20.71 -22.61 5.85
N LEU A 688 20.48 -21.33 5.58
CA LEU A 688 21.19 -20.56 4.55
C LEU A 688 22.29 -19.75 5.22
N GLU A 689 23.49 -19.73 4.64
CA GLU A 689 24.51 -18.77 5.05
C GLU A 689 24.11 -17.40 4.48
N VAL A 690 23.97 -16.40 5.35
CA VAL A 690 23.55 -15.06 4.92
C VAL A 690 24.81 -14.27 4.56
N PRO A 691 24.90 -13.69 3.35
CA PRO A 691 25.96 -12.75 3.03
C PRO A 691 26.01 -11.59 4.04
N THR A 692 27.15 -10.91 4.18
CA THR A 692 27.23 -9.75 5.09
C THR A 692 26.12 -8.75 4.78
N VAL A 693 25.27 -8.48 5.78
CA VAL A 693 24.11 -7.60 5.64
C VAL A 693 24.48 -6.21 6.17
N TYR A 694 24.68 -5.26 5.26
CA TYR A 694 24.90 -3.87 5.65
C TYR A 694 23.58 -3.20 6.03
N TRP A 695 22.63 -3.24 5.11
CA TRP A 695 21.27 -2.73 5.29
C TRP A 695 20.29 -3.89 5.29
N ASP A 696 20.19 -4.59 4.17
CA ASP A 696 19.25 -5.67 3.97
C ASP A 696 19.58 -6.45 2.67
N LEU A 697 18.92 -7.60 2.48
CA LEU A 697 19.06 -8.50 1.34
C LEU A 697 17.73 -9.19 1.05
N ALA A 698 17.41 -9.41 -0.22
CA ALA A 698 16.32 -10.30 -0.62
C ALA A 698 16.87 -11.64 -1.12
N PHE A 699 16.04 -12.69 -1.10
CA PHE A 699 16.40 -13.99 -1.68
C PHE A 699 15.22 -14.68 -2.34
N THR A 700 15.52 -15.56 -3.29
CA THR A 700 14.59 -16.58 -3.81
C THR A 700 15.12 -17.98 -3.56
N LEU A 701 14.21 -18.94 -3.47
CA LEU A 701 14.47 -20.37 -3.33
C LEU A 701 13.79 -21.10 -4.48
N SER A 702 14.49 -22.05 -5.10
CA SER A 702 13.90 -22.97 -6.08
C SER A 702 14.51 -24.36 -5.98
N SER A 703 13.66 -25.38 -5.91
CA SER A 703 14.03 -26.79 -6.01
C SER A 703 13.98 -27.32 -7.45
N ASP A 704 13.33 -26.57 -8.35
CA ASP A 704 13.25 -26.86 -9.78
C ASP A 704 14.52 -26.38 -10.49
N GLY A 705 15.60 -27.12 -10.31
CA GLY A 705 16.84 -26.81 -11.02
C GLY A 705 18.05 -27.55 -10.48
N GLN A 706 18.37 -28.71 -11.06
CA GLN A 706 19.78 -29.02 -11.32
C GLN A 706 20.28 -28.10 -12.44
N VAL A 707 20.37 -26.80 -12.18
CA VAL A 707 21.27 -25.96 -12.94
C VAL A 707 22.62 -26.17 -12.28
N GLY A 708 23.58 -26.73 -13.00
CA GLY A 708 24.96 -26.68 -12.55
C GLY A 708 25.32 -25.20 -12.45
N VAL A 709 25.31 -24.66 -11.24
CA VAL A 709 25.88 -23.36 -10.96
C VAL A 709 27.37 -23.58 -10.94
N ASP A 710 28.08 -23.07 -11.96
CA ASP A 710 29.52 -22.81 -11.82
C ASP A 710 29.66 -21.95 -10.55
N GLU A 711 30.53 -22.33 -9.61
CA GLU A 711 30.83 -21.50 -8.42
C GLU A 711 30.96 -20.03 -8.86
N VAL A 712 30.00 -19.19 -8.48
CA VAL A 712 30.08 -17.76 -8.77
C VAL A 712 31.19 -17.21 -7.88
N GLU A 713 32.36 -16.94 -8.46
CA GLU A 713 33.45 -16.26 -7.77
C GLU A 713 32.94 -14.88 -7.34
N ILE A 714 32.63 -14.71 -6.04
CA ILE A 714 32.36 -13.40 -5.45
C ILE A 714 33.52 -12.48 -5.84
N ALA A 715 33.19 -11.38 -6.54
CA ALA A 715 34.18 -10.43 -7.02
C ALA A 715 34.98 -9.89 -5.83
N GLN A 716 36.24 -10.30 -5.68
CA GLN A 716 37.12 -9.67 -4.71
C GLN A 716 37.49 -8.28 -5.23
N VAL A 717 36.76 -7.28 -4.75
CA VAL A 717 37.00 -5.88 -5.04
C VAL A 717 37.98 -5.31 -4.01
N ASN A 718 39.10 -4.81 -4.51
CA ASN A 718 40.05 -4.01 -3.74
C ASN A 718 39.92 -2.53 -4.10
N ILE A 719 39.74 -1.67 -3.09
CA ILE A 719 39.68 -0.21 -3.24
C ILE A 719 40.86 0.41 -2.49
N PHE A 720 41.69 1.21 -3.18
CA PHE A 720 42.85 1.84 -2.56
C PHE A 720 43.20 3.22 -3.18
N PRO A 721 43.43 4.28 -2.37
CA PRO A 721 43.39 4.27 -0.90
C PRO A 721 41.95 4.24 -0.37
N ASN A 722 41.77 3.56 0.77
CA ASN A 722 40.55 3.56 1.57
C ASN A 722 40.99 3.59 3.05
N PRO A 723 40.94 4.75 3.74
CA PRO A 723 40.19 5.95 3.39
C PRO A 723 40.71 6.71 2.16
N ALA A 724 39.79 7.28 1.38
CA ALA A 724 40.01 8.05 0.17
C ALA A 724 39.80 9.54 0.39
N GLN A 725 40.65 10.38 -0.20
CA GLN A 725 40.52 11.83 -0.05
C GLN A 725 39.58 12.45 -1.10
N ILE A 726 38.77 13.42 -0.69
CA ILE A 726 37.84 14.14 -1.58
C ILE A 726 38.58 14.70 -2.81
N GLY A 727 38.00 14.50 -4.00
CA GLY A 727 38.57 15.00 -5.25
C GLY A 727 39.79 14.23 -5.79
N GLN A 728 40.31 13.25 -5.04
CA GLN A 728 41.41 12.35 -5.46
C GLN A 728 40.87 11.10 -6.15
N TYR A 729 41.79 10.30 -6.71
CA TYR A 729 41.46 9.04 -7.35
C TYR A 729 41.61 7.86 -6.37
N VAL A 730 40.65 6.96 -6.40
CA VAL A 730 40.77 5.60 -5.85
C VAL A 730 40.99 4.62 -6.98
N ASN A 731 41.93 3.70 -6.77
CA ASN A 731 42.12 2.56 -7.65
C ASN A 731 41.15 1.48 -7.22
N ILE A 732 40.48 0.90 -8.20
CA ILE A 732 39.54 -0.19 -8.03
C ILE A 732 40.09 -1.36 -8.84
N ALA A 733 40.26 -2.50 -8.18
CA ALA A 733 40.68 -3.74 -8.82
C ALA A 733 39.65 -4.82 -8.50
N VAL A 734 39.00 -5.34 -9.53
CA VAL A 734 38.04 -6.44 -9.45
C VAL A 734 38.77 -7.71 -9.84
N ALA A 735 39.02 -8.57 -8.86
CA ALA A 735 39.67 -9.83 -9.12
C ALA A 735 38.68 -10.83 -9.74
N HIS A 736 39.23 -11.78 -10.50
CA HIS A 736 38.55 -12.99 -10.96
C HIS A 736 37.45 -12.83 -12.05
N LEU A 737 36.67 -11.74 -12.06
CA LEU A 737 35.62 -11.51 -13.07
C LEU A 737 36.10 -10.71 -14.30
N PRO A 738 35.71 -11.06 -15.55
CA PRO A 738 35.96 -10.21 -16.72
C PRO A 738 35.02 -9.00 -16.73
N GLY A 739 35.54 -7.82 -17.08
CA GLY A 739 34.72 -6.60 -17.29
C GLY A 739 34.06 -6.58 -18.67
N PRO A 740 33.27 -5.54 -19.00
CA PRO A 740 33.14 -4.28 -18.26
C PRO A 740 32.30 -4.38 -16.99
N PHE A 741 32.51 -3.45 -16.06
CA PHE A 741 31.70 -3.32 -14.86
C PHE A 741 30.98 -1.98 -14.81
N ASP A 742 29.72 -2.00 -14.39
CA ASP A 742 28.99 -0.84 -13.91
C ASP A 742 29.28 -0.66 -12.42
N MET A 743 29.53 0.58 -12.01
CA MET A 743 29.82 0.92 -10.63
C MET A 743 28.93 2.06 -10.18
N THR A 744 28.35 1.91 -9.00
CA THR A 744 27.51 2.92 -8.38
C THR A 744 28.06 3.23 -7.00
N LEU A 745 28.35 4.51 -6.77
CA LEU A 745 28.69 4.99 -5.44
C LEU A 745 27.40 5.37 -4.73
N PHE A 746 27.18 4.82 -3.55
CA PHE A 746 26.07 5.14 -2.66
C PHE A 746 26.60 5.90 -1.43
N ASN A 747 25.77 6.78 -0.86
CA ASN A 747 26.04 7.33 0.47
C ASN A 747 25.86 6.25 1.55
N ALA A 748 26.14 6.59 2.81
CA ALA A 748 26.03 5.63 3.90
C ALA A 748 24.59 5.15 4.13
N GLU A 749 23.65 5.93 3.65
CA GLU A 749 22.21 5.78 3.76
C GLU A 749 21.58 5.04 2.55
N GLY A 750 22.39 4.54 1.60
CA GLY A 750 21.91 3.73 0.48
C GLY A 750 21.43 4.51 -0.75
N LYS A 751 21.48 5.84 -0.76
CA LYS A 751 21.16 6.67 -1.92
C LYS A 751 22.26 6.63 -2.99
N PRO A 752 21.92 6.36 -4.27
CA PRO A 752 22.89 6.41 -5.36
C PRO A 752 23.35 7.84 -5.63
N ILE A 753 24.66 8.05 -5.64
CA ILE A 753 25.33 9.35 -5.85
C ILE A 753 25.78 9.49 -7.31
N THR A 754 26.45 8.46 -7.84
CA THR A 754 27.01 8.53 -9.20
C THR A 754 27.24 7.15 -9.78
N ASN A 755 27.00 7.03 -11.08
CA ASN A 755 27.26 5.84 -11.89
C ASN A 755 28.52 6.02 -12.73
N LEU A 756 29.34 4.97 -12.81
CA LEU A 756 30.62 4.93 -13.50
C LEU A 756 30.78 3.60 -14.24
N LYS A 757 31.54 3.60 -15.32
CA LYS A 757 31.91 2.36 -16.03
C LYS A 757 33.39 2.05 -15.86
N LEU A 758 33.69 0.83 -15.43
CA LEU A 758 35.02 0.25 -15.44
C LEU A 758 35.18 -0.60 -16.71
N ALA A 759 35.92 -0.12 -17.71
CA ALA A 759 36.05 -0.85 -18.98
C ALA A 759 36.84 -2.17 -18.87
N TYR A 760 37.63 -2.34 -17.79
CA TYR A 760 38.50 -3.48 -17.56
C TYR A 760 38.48 -3.85 -16.06
N ARG A 761 39.21 -4.90 -15.66
CA ARG A 761 39.33 -5.37 -14.26
C ARG A 761 39.97 -4.37 -13.30
N GLU A 762 40.68 -3.38 -13.82
CA GLU A 762 41.29 -2.32 -13.04
C GLU A 762 40.90 -0.96 -13.60
N GLY A 763 40.70 0.00 -12.72
CA GLY A 763 40.51 1.38 -13.13
C GLY A 763 40.59 2.34 -11.95
N ARG A 764 40.28 3.60 -12.25
CA ARG A 764 40.32 4.67 -11.27
C ARG A 764 39.02 5.42 -11.26
N MET A 765 38.42 5.53 -10.09
CA MET A 765 37.29 6.42 -9.84
C MET A 765 37.82 7.69 -9.19
N ARG A 766 37.37 8.85 -9.66
CA ARG A 766 37.62 10.11 -8.96
C ARG A 766 36.53 10.31 -7.93
N ILE A 767 36.91 10.51 -6.67
CA ILE A 767 35.96 10.87 -5.62
C ILE A 767 35.37 12.25 -5.96
N PRO A 768 34.03 12.37 -6.10
CA PRO A 768 33.40 13.65 -6.39
C PRO A 768 33.75 14.70 -5.32
N ARG A 769 33.97 15.94 -5.76
CA ARG A 769 34.43 17.02 -4.86
C ARG A 769 33.35 17.54 -3.91
N GLN A 770 32.11 17.25 -4.22
CA GLN A 770 30.93 17.66 -3.47
C GLN A 770 30.56 16.69 -2.34
N LEU A 771 31.28 15.59 -2.16
CA LEU A 771 31.03 14.64 -1.09
C LEU A 771 31.54 15.16 0.25
N SER A 772 30.79 14.87 1.32
CA SER A 772 31.22 15.09 2.70
C SER A 772 32.12 13.94 3.17
N PRO A 773 33.05 14.15 4.11
CA PRO A 773 33.74 13.06 4.79
C PRO A 773 32.72 12.11 5.45
N GLY A 774 32.91 10.81 5.31
CA GLY A 774 31.93 9.83 5.78
C GLY A 774 32.16 8.45 5.18
N MET A 775 31.32 7.50 5.56
CA MET A 775 31.29 6.18 4.93
C MET A 775 30.44 6.25 3.66
N TYR A 776 30.85 5.54 2.62
CA TYR A 776 30.13 5.40 1.36
C TYR A 776 30.22 3.94 0.93
N TRP A 777 29.36 3.51 0.02
CA TRP A 777 29.37 2.14 -0.49
C TRP A 777 29.60 2.16 -1.99
N LEU A 778 30.66 1.49 -2.44
CA LEU A 778 30.91 1.31 -3.86
C LEU A 778 30.39 -0.07 -4.28
N LYS A 779 29.30 -0.07 -5.04
CA LYS A 779 28.83 -1.24 -5.77
C LYS A 779 29.56 -1.36 -7.09
N ILE A 780 29.87 -2.59 -7.47
CA ILE A 780 30.49 -2.96 -8.74
C ILE A 780 29.80 -4.21 -9.26
N SER A 781 29.34 -4.17 -10.50
CA SER A 781 28.57 -5.25 -11.13
C SER A 781 28.94 -5.43 -12.60
N ASN A 782 28.82 -6.64 -13.14
CA ASN A 782 28.98 -6.92 -14.58
C ASN A 782 27.70 -7.47 -15.23
N GLY A 783 26.56 -7.40 -14.54
CA GLY A 783 25.28 -7.96 -14.97
C GLY A 783 25.09 -9.46 -14.68
N GLU A 784 26.15 -10.17 -14.30
CA GLU A 784 26.09 -11.57 -13.84
C GLU A 784 26.38 -11.70 -12.34
N SER A 785 27.06 -10.72 -11.75
CA SER A 785 27.43 -10.71 -10.33
C SER A 785 27.67 -9.29 -9.85
N ALA A 786 27.28 -8.99 -8.61
CA ALA A 786 27.53 -7.71 -7.95
C ALA A 786 28.34 -7.87 -6.65
N SER A 787 29.13 -6.87 -6.30
CA SER A 787 29.79 -6.75 -5.00
C SER A 787 29.73 -5.31 -4.50
N VAL A 788 29.41 -5.15 -3.22
CA VAL A 788 29.41 -3.86 -2.52
C VAL A 788 30.59 -3.81 -1.55
N LYS A 789 31.35 -2.71 -1.57
CA LYS A 789 32.47 -2.48 -0.65
C LYS A 789 32.37 -1.12 0.05
N PRO A 790 32.71 -1.06 1.35
CA PRO A 790 32.82 0.22 2.04
C PRO A 790 33.94 1.05 1.44
N LEU A 791 33.71 2.36 1.37
CA LEU A 791 34.65 3.39 0.95
C LEU A 791 34.55 4.55 1.94
N VAL A 792 35.56 4.69 2.81
CA VAL A 792 35.65 5.81 3.75
C VAL A 792 36.20 7.02 3.00
N ILE A 793 35.52 8.16 3.04
CA ILE A 793 35.94 9.42 2.43
C ILE A 793 36.38 10.39 3.51
N ILE A 794 37.52 11.06 3.30
CA ILE A 794 38.15 12.04 4.20
C ILE A 794 38.50 13.34 3.47
N ASP A 795 38.67 14.43 4.22
CA ASP A 795 39.09 15.76 3.70
C ASP A 795 40.48 15.80 3.07
#